data_AF-A0A9P5P3P0-F1
#
_entry.id   AF-A0A9P5P3P0-F1
#
_cell.length_a   1.000
_cell.length_b   1.000
_cell.length_c   1.000
_cell.angle_alpha   90.00
_cell.angle_beta   90.00
_cell.angle_gamma   90.00
#
_symmetry.space_group_name_H-M   'P 1'
#
loop_
_entity.id
_entity.type
_entity.pdbx_description
1 polymer ?
#
loop_
_entity_poly.entity_id
_entity_poly.type
_entity_poly.pdbx_seq_one_letter_code
_entity_poly.pdbx_strand_id
1 'polypeptide(L)'
;MADAYTEWYAALGQEGVGGGNPAELDGEINSQTAIVVDSLGSYYSLIQSVERDTYWSCSLVRNGTFPCSPGVATVGVTTRTLEVYRVQSLRCPRLSIKAFVKSLCDIQVVPFKPYLQVQFSITFDLYLDVLSRIHRRVQAALGRDSPNWRLANACPCCLYHVEGEPSMRYQMLGTWDGNNSLKRLARNESTENVDGGDVPAPGKSKEFEDTRVAGGDYYLTREEVDAWSKESIKAAFGDQVAVDGEENPCEERWKNLSEEVTAKMWGVYEETGVFLALCRHSFVLLIADMVRSGELSKYPLAVLDRLLEVIGKDIAMGYDVGCGFGTTVSRSPLGEKAKELGFTSLVGAFHGHAHGRLCQLCHLATYKPDIGIEHLEQCEPWFSETNELASSTRHMSVFHRRQAIARYCYHHDNFEVYSRLSKFLVDNYKQALEIQQTRHALAKTMNDMGIPSTNTFRQWLTDEQAYLSSLKKEPLEETLQMEYFKKLVKLDDSEYLSNATREWIQYTPDNISQAFTNADQTRRLETQRRHAIENRDDLKKEVHVLEMQLGIKTRWIPGSAEWERTKQLVSTAKFQRALDKLEGLIVARLFELTKLNMSRTGYKLRKHIAQALKTRSQAICTAVTSYNDAASELGRPQLTWEEVLDYTFLSDFELLRDARRDISQ
;
A
#
# COMPACT_ATOMS: atom_id res chain seq x y z
N MET A 1 43.16 -3.64 -3.57
CA MET A 1 42.40 -2.52 -4.16
C MET A 1 41.87 -1.55 -3.13
N ALA A 2 41.16 -1.96 -2.06
CA ALA A 2 40.68 -1.01 -1.05
C ALA A 2 41.81 -0.20 -0.38
N ASP A 3 42.90 -0.86 0.04
CA ASP A 3 44.06 -0.18 0.64
C ASP A 3 44.72 0.78 -0.36
N ALA A 4 44.93 0.33 -1.61
CA ALA A 4 45.44 1.16 -2.70
C ALA A 4 44.58 2.41 -2.96
N TYR A 5 43.25 2.28 -2.88
CA TYR A 5 42.32 3.41 -3.01
C TYR A 5 42.48 4.39 -1.84
N THR A 6 42.56 3.90 -0.60
CA THR A 6 42.71 4.76 0.58
C THR A 6 44.02 5.54 0.54
N GLU A 7 45.12 4.91 0.11
CA GLU A 7 46.39 5.58 -0.10
C GLU A 7 46.33 6.63 -1.22
N TRP A 8 45.72 6.29 -2.36
CA TRP A 8 45.48 7.24 -3.44
C TRP A 8 44.66 8.45 -2.96
N TYR A 9 43.57 8.20 -2.24
CA TYR A 9 42.69 9.23 -1.72
C TYR A 9 43.41 10.14 -0.71
N ALA A 10 44.23 9.56 0.18
CA ALA A 10 45.04 10.33 1.12
C ALA A 10 46.07 11.22 0.41
N ALA A 11 46.62 10.77 -0.72
CA ALA A 11 47.58 11.54 -1.52
C ALA A 11 46.97 12.75 -2.26
N LEU A 12 45.63 12.86 -2.35
CA LEU A 12 44.97 14.02 -2.96
C LEU A 12 45.04 15.29 -2.09
N GLY A 13 45.37 15.17 -0.80
CA GLY A 13 45.38 16.28 0.16
C GLY A 13 43.98 16.84 0.47
N GLN A 14 43.91 17.85 1.35
CA GLN A 14 42.64 18.40 1.84
C GLN A 14 41.80 19.10 0.76
N GLU A 15 42.44 19.65 -0.27
CA GLU A 15 41.73 20.33 -1.37
C GLU A 15 41.18 19.35 -2.42
N GLY A 16 41.58 18.07 -2.38
CA GLY A 16 41.18 17.08 -3.39
C GLY A 16 41.80 17.27 -4.78
N VAL A 17 42.66 18.29 -4.94
CA VAL A 17 43.31 18.69 -6.21
C VAL A 17 44.74 18.13 -6.31
N GLY A 18 45.24 17.42 -5.30
CA GLY A 18 46.56 16.79 -5.35
C GLY A 18 46.74 15.88 -6.56
N GLY A 19 47.99 15.73 -7.01
CA GLY A 19 48.36 15.08 -8.27
C GLY A 19 48.01 13.58 -8.38
N GLY A 20 47.42 12.97 -7.36
CA GLY A 20 47.00 11.56 -7.36
C GLY A 20 48.15 10.54 -7.42
N ASN A 21 49.39 10.99 -7.61
CA ASN A 21 50.57 10.15 -7.46
C ASN A 21 50.93 10.05 -5.98
N PRO A 22 51.11 8.84 -5.44
CA PRO A 22 51.63 8.68 -4.09
C PRO A 22 52.96 9.43 -3.96
N ALA A 23 53.19 10.08 -2.82
CA ALA A 23 54.53 10.53 -2.46
C ALA A 23 55.51 9.33 -2.52
N GLU A 24 56.74 9.59 -2.97
CA GLU A 24 57.90 8.67 -3.09
C GLU A 24 57.54 7.17 -2.98
N LEU A 25 57.40 6.52 -4.14
CA LEU A 25 57.22 5.07 -4.22
C LEU A 25 58.54 4.38 -3.82
N ASP A 26 58.62 3.89 -2.58
CA ASP A 26 59.74 3.06 -2.13
C ASP A 26 59.66 1.63 -2.72
N GLY A 27 60.76 1.14 -3.31
CA GLY A 27 60.92 -0.25 -3.81
C GLY A 27 61.28 -0.37 -5.30
N GLU A 28 61.38 -1.59 -5.83
CA GLU A 28 61.52 -1.83 -7.27
C GLU A 28 60.23 -1.41 -8.01
N ILE A 29 60.35 -0.40 -8.88
CA ILE A 29 59.21 0.12 -9.66
C ILE A 29 59.15 -0.62 -11.00
N ASN A 30 58.11 -1.43 -11.18
CA ASN A 30 57.72 -1.93 -12.49
C ASN A 30 56.68 -0.99 -13.11
N SER A 31 56.62 -0.93 -14.44
CA SER A 31 55.67 -0.03 -15.11
C SER A 31 55.07 -0.63 -16.37
N GLN A 32 53.82 -0.27 -16.64
CA GLN A 32 53.12 -0.67 -17.85
C GLN A 32 52.23 0.48 -18.33
N THR A 33 52.20 0.66 -19.65
CA THR A 33 51.32 1.64 -20.28
C THR A 33 49.88 1.13 -20.31
N ALA A 34 48.94 1.96 -19.85
CA ALA A 34 47.50 1.72 -19.96
C ALA A 34 46.82 2.92 -20.62
N ILE A 35 45.71 2.67 -21.32
CA ILE A 35 44.80 3.71 -21.80
C ILE A 35 43.91 4.11 -20.63
N VAL A 36 43.99 5.36 -20.22
CA VAL A 36 43.19 5.95 -19.15
C VAL A 36 42.07 6.77 -19.79
N VAL A 37 40.83 6.43 -19.44
CA VAL A 37 39.63 7.18 -19.82
C VAL A 37 39.27 8.13 -18.68
N ASP A 38 39.30 9.42 -18.95
CA ASP A 38 38.90 10.48 -18.02
C ASP A 38 37.71 11.27 -18.58
N SER A 39 37.16 12.17 -17.77
CA SER A 39 35.92 12.88 -18.07
C SER A 39 36.03 13.77 -19.32
N LEU A 40 37.23 14.31 -19.58
CA LEU A 40 37.48 15.26 -20.66
C LEU A 40 38.34 14.68 -21.80
N GLY A 41 38.86 13.47 -21.65
CA GLY A 41 39.78 12.90 -22.64
C GLY A 41 40.26 11.50 -22.26
N SER A 42 40.78 10.79 -23.25
CA SER A 42 41.50 9.53 -23.05
C SER A 42 42.97 9.71 -23.41
N TYR A 43 43.88 9.15 -22.60
CA TYR A 43 45.32 9.30 -22.78
C TYR A 43 46.08 8.04 -22.38
N TYR A 44 47.29 7.88 -22.89
CA TYR A 44 48.20 6.84 -22.41
C TYR A 44 48.85 7.30 -21.12
N SER A 45 48.79 6.48 -20.08
CA SER A 45 49.46 6.71 -18.80
C SER A 45 50.39 5.57 -18.46
N LEU A 46 51.54 5.90 -17.87
CA LEU A 46 52.45 4.92 -17.32
C LEU A 46 51.99 4.59 -15.90
N ILE A 47 51.47 3.38 -15.70
CA ILE A 47 51.03 2.92 -14.40
C ILE A 47 52.23 2.34 -13.68
N GLN A 48 52.55 2.90 -12.51
CA GLN A 48 53.64 2.42 -11.66
C GLN A 48 53.10 1.37 -10.70
N SER A 49 53.73 0.21 -10.64
CA SER A 49 53.50 -0.78 -9.59
C SER A 49 54.63 -0.74 -8.56
N VAL A 50 54.25 -1.04 -7.32
CA VAL A 50 55.20 -1.22 -6.21
C VAL A 50 55.19 -2.68 -5.76
N GLU A 51 56.29 -3.12 -5.14
CA GLU A 51 56.47 -4.51 -4.67
C GLU A 51 55.34 -4.99 -3.75
N ARG A 52 54.74 -4.09 -2.97
CA ARG A 52 53.59 -4.38 -2.10
C ARG A 52 52.26 -4.62 -2.82
N ASP A 53 52.14 -4.29 -4.11
CA ASP A 53 50.91 -4.50 -4.88
C ASP A 53 50.79 -5.98 -5.27
N THR A 54 49.92 -6.71 -4.57
CA THR A 54 49.68 -8.15 -4.83
C THR A 54 49.20 -8.44 -6.26
N TYR A 55 48.52 -7.48 -6.88
CA TYR A 55 47.96 -7.61 -8.23
C TYR A 55 48.04 -6.29 -8.98
N TRP A 56 48.14 -6.36 -10.31
CA TRP A 56 48.16 -5.18 -11.19
C TRP A 56 46.96 -4.24 -11.01
N SER A 57 45.79 -4.79 -10.68
CA SER A 57 44.59 -4.00 -10.36
C SER A 57 44.78 -3.09 -9.13
N CYS A 58 45.61 -3.49 -8.15
CA CYS A 58 45.97 -2.62 -7.03
C CYS A 58 46.83 -1.44 -7.49
N SER A 59 47.78 -1.68 -8.39
CA SER A 59 48.64 -0.63 -8.96
C SER A 59 47.82 0.38 -9.75
N LEU A 60 46.89 -0.07 -10.60
CA LEU A 60 45.97 0.83 -11.30
C LEU A 60 45.19 1.72 -10.32
N VAL A 61 44.59 1.13 -9.29
CA VAL A 61 43.78 1.87 -8.29
C VAL A 61 44.64 2.86 -7.50
N ARG A 62 45.87 2.49 -7.17
CA ARG A 62 46.86 3.36 -6.50
C ARG A 62 47.24 4.57 -7.35
N ASN A 63 47.23 4.40 -8.68
CA ASN A 63 47.41 5.48 -9.65
C ASN A 63 46.07 6.16 -10.01
N GLY A 64 45.03 6.00 -9.20
CA GLY A 64 43.76 6.68 -9.36
C GLY A 64 42.87 6.16 -10.48
N THR A 65 43.12 4.96 -11.00
CA THR A 65 42.40 4.40 -12.15
C THR A 65 41.85 3.01 -11.82
N PHE A 66 40.62 2.70 -12.20
CA PHE A 66 40.05 1.37 -12.02
C PHE A 66 40.13 0.54 -13.30
N PRO A 67 40.44 -0.76 -13.22
CA PRO A 67 40.57 -1.64 -14.38
C PRO A 67 39.21 -1.98 -15.02
N CYS A 68 39.19 -2.10 -16.35
CA CYS A 68 38.03 -2.55 -17.11
C CYS A 68 37.93 -4.07 -17.30
N SER A 69 38.94 -4.84 -16.85
CA SER A 69 39.04 -6.30 -17.02
C SER A 69 39.86 -6.95 -15.90
N PRO A 70 39.66 -8.25 -15.61
CA PRO A 70 40.55 -8.98 -14.70
C PRO A 70 41.97 -9.13 -15.28
N GLY A 71 42.95 -9.39 -14.39
CA GLY A 71 44.34 -9.62 -14.78
C GLY A 71 45.09 -8.34 -15.15
N VAL A 72 45.75 -8.33 -16.31
CA VAL A 72 46.54 -7.21 -16.81
C VAL A 72 45.65 -6.30 -17.67
N ALA A 73 44.93 -5.39 -17.02
CA ALA A 73 44.06 -4.44 -17.72
C ALA A 73 44.89 -3.39 -18.49
N THR A 74 44.62 -3.26 -19.78
CA THR A 74 45.21 -2.25 -20.67
C THR A 74 44.37 -0.99 -20.81
N VAL A 75 43.15 -1.01 -20.27
CA VAL A 75 42.21 0.13 -20.23
C VAL A 75 41.71 0.28 -18.81
N GLY A 76 41.64 1.52 -18.33
CA GLY A 76 41.00 1.85 -17.07
C GLY A 76 40.30 3.20 -17.11
N VAL A 77 39.39 3.43 -16.16
CA VAL A 77 38.67 4.71 -16.01
C VAL A 77 39.15 5.39 -14.74
N THR A 78 39.34 6.71 -14.79
CA THR A 78 39.77 7.45 -13.61
C THR A 78 38.73 7.36 -12.49
N THR A 79 39.21 7.32 -11.26
CA THR A 79 38.37 7.35 -10.06
C THR A 79 37.52 8.62 -10.02
N ARG A 80 38.05 9.74 -10.53
CA ARG A 80 37.32 11.01 -10.64
C ARG A 80 36.12 10.89 -11.58
N THR A 81 36.27 10.29 -12.75
CA THR A 81 35.13 10.05 -13.67
C THR A 81 34.07 9.14 -13.07
N LEU A 82 34.48 8.08 -12.36
CA LEU A 82 33.56 7.18 -11.67
C LEU A 82 32.81 7.90 -10.54
N GLU A 83 33.49 8.78 -9.81
CA GLU A 83 32.88 9.60 -8.76
C GLU A 83 31.89 10.62 -9.31
N VAL A 84 32.22 11.28 -10.42
CA VAL A 84 31.30 12.18 -11.13
C VAL A 84 30.03 11.43 -11.50
N TYR A 85 30.13 10.26 -12.12
CA TYR A 85 28.96 9.46 -12.44
C TYR A 85 28.17 9.05 -11.19
N ARG A 86 28.85 8.56 -10.15
CA ARG A 86 28.22 8.19 -8.88
C ARG A 86 27.40 9.34 -8.33
N VAL A 87 27.99 10.52 -8.14
CA VAL A 87 27.30 11.66 -7.53
C VAL A 87 26.16 12.17 -8.41
N GLN A 88 26.38 12.28 -9.72
CA GLN A 88 25.34 12.69 -10.66
C GLN A 88 24.17 11.71 -10.70
N SER A 89 24.43 10.40 -10.69
CA SER A 89 23.38 9.38 -10.70
C SER A 89 22.57 9.35 -9.39
N LEU A 90 23.14 9.76 -8.25
CA LEU A 90 22.41 9.88 -6.99
C LEU A 90 21.54 11.14 -6.94
N ARG A 91 21.95 12.22 -7.62
CA ARG A 91 21.20 13.48 -7.74
C ARG A 91 20.17 13.46 -8.86
N CYS A 92 20.42 12.69 -9.91
CA CYS A 92 19.54 12.48 -11.06
C CYS A 92 19.45 10.98 -11.33
N PRO A 93 18.55 10.25 -10.64
CA PRO A 93 18.47 8.78 -10.68
C PRO A 93 18.10 8.20 -12.06
N ARG A 94 17.61 9.05 -12.96
CA ARG A 94 17.35 8.71 -14.37
C ARG A 94 18.64 8.58 -15.20
N LEU A 95 19.78 9.07 -14.71
CA LEU A 95 21.05 9.05 -15.42
C LEU A 95 21.64 7.62 -15.49
N SER A 96 21.35 6.93 -16.60
CA SER A 96 21.91 5.61 -16.87
C SER A 96 23.41 5.65 -17.24
N ILE A 97 24.13 4.54 -16.99
CA ILE A 97 25.52 4.35 -17.45
C ILE A 97 25.63 4.59 -18.96
N LYS A 98 24.66 4.09 -19.74
CA LYS A 98 24.66 4.26 -21.19
C LYS A 98 24.61 5.73 -21.60
N ALA A 99 23.76 6.52 -20.95
CA ALA A 99 23.66 7.96 -21.21
C ALA A 99 24.98 8.66 -20.86
N PHE A 100 25.54 8.37 -19.68
CA PHE A 100 26.80 8.95 -19.23
C PHE A 100 27.97 8.59 -20.17
N VAL A 101 28.12 7.32 -20.55
CA VAL A 101 29.20 6.87 -21.45
C VAL A 101 29.03 7.48 -22.85
N LYS A 102 27.81 7.63 -23.36
CA LYS A 102 27.56 8.37 -24.61
C LYS A 102 28.01 9.82 -24.50
N SER A 103 27.70 10.49 -23.39
CA SER A 103 28.16 11.86 -23.16
C SER A 103 29.69 11.96 -23.12
N LEU A 104 30.38 10.98 -22.51
CA LEU A 104 31.85 10.92 -22.57
C LEU A 104 32.34 10.76 -24.02
N CYS A 105 31.71 9.90 -24.81
CA CYS A 105 32.04 9.73 -26.23
C CYS A 105 31.84 11.04 -27.02
N ASP A 106 30.73 11.75 -26.80
CA ASP A 106 30.41 13.01 -27.47
C ASP A 106 31.42 14.12 -27.11
N ILE A 107 31.80 14.23 -25.83
CA ILE A 107 32.83 15.18 -25.35
C ILE A 107 34.18 14.90 -26.01
N GLN A 108 34.54 13.61 -26.13
CA GLN A 108 35.81 13.19 -26.72
C GLN A 108 35.76 13.11 -28.25
N VAL A 109 34.62 13.42 -28.87
CA VAL A 109 34.41 13.38 -30.32
C VAL A 109 34.72 11.99 -30.91
N VAL A 110 34.30 10.93 -30.20
CA VAL A 110 34.46 9.54 -30.64
C VAL A 110 33.10 8.85 -30.77
N PRO A 111 32.92 7.92 -31.74
CA PRO A 111 31.66 7.21 -31.88
C PRO A 111 31.45 6.23 -30.72
N PHE A 112 30.25 6.26 -30.13
CA PHE A 112 29.87 5.29 -29.10
C PHE A 112 29.96 3.85 -29.61
N LYS A 113 30.61 2.98 -28.83
CA LYS A 113 30.67 1.54 -29.05
C LYS A 113 30.03 0.81 -27.88
N PRO A 114 29.16 -0.19 -28.10
CA PRO A 114 28.45 -0.88 -27.02
C PRO A 114 29.36 -1.48 -25.92
N TYR A 115 30.56 -1.93 -26.27
CA TYR A 115 31.50 -2.49 -25.30
C TYR A 115 32.00 -1.46 -24.26
N LEU A 116 31.99 -0.15 -24.58
CA LEU A 116 32.41 0.91 -23.66
C LEU A 116 31.48 0.99 -22.44
N GLN A 117 30.19 0.78 -22.67
CA GLN A 117 29.20 0.69 -21.58
C GLN A 117 29.52 -0.49 -20.66
N VAL A 118 29.91 -1.63 -21.22
CA VAL A 118 30.25 -2.84 -20.46
C VAL A 118 31.52 -2.60 -19.63
N GLN A 119 32.57 -2.04 -20.25
CA GLN A 119 33.82 -1.69 -19.56
C GLN A 119 33.57 -0.71 -18.40
N PHE A 120 32.77 0.33 -18.63
CA PHE A 120 32.40 1.27 -17.57
C PHE A 120 31.61 0.59 -16.46
N SER A 121 30.65 -0.27 -16.78
CA SER A 121 29.86 -1.00 -15.79
C SER A 121 30.74 -1.89 -14.90
N ILE A 122 31.69 -2.64 -15.49
CA ILE A 122 32.65 -3.48 -14.75
C ILE A 122 33.47 -2.62 -13.79
N THR A 123 34.01 -1.53 -14.31
CA THR A 123 34.83 -0.60 -13.55
C THR A 123 34.04 0.03 -12.39
N PHE A 124 32.80 0.44 -12.66
CA PHE A 124 31.92 1.03 -11.68
C PHE A 124 31.55 0.04 -10.58
N ASP A 125 31.25 -1.22 -10.91
CA ASP A 125 31.02 -2.27 -9.91
C ASP A 125 32.22 -2.45 -8.97
N LEU A 126 33.44 -2.50 -9.52
CA LEU A 126 34.67 -2.60 -8.73
C LEU A 126 34.88 -1.37 -7.83
N TYR A 127 34.59 -0.18 -8.36
CA TYR A 127 34.65 1.06 -7.60
C TYR A 127 33.70 1.03 -6.40
N LEU A 128 32.45 0.59 -6.62
CA LEU A 128 31.45 0.50 -5.56
C LEU A 128 31.78 -0.58 -4.53
N ASP A 129 32.33 -1.72 -4.95
CA ASP A 129 32.79 -2.75 -4.01
C ASP A 129 33.93 -2.22 -3.12
N VAL A 130 34.88 -1.48 -3.69
CA VAL A 130 35.95 -0.81 -2.91
C VAL A 130 35.35 0.18 -1.91
N LEU A 131 34.43 1.05 -2.33
CA LEU A 131 33.75 1.98 -1.42
C LEU A 131 32.98 1.24 -0.31
N SER A 132 32.28 0.15 -0.64
CA SER A 132 31.54 -0.66 0.32
C SER A 132 32.46 -1.31 1.36
N ARG A 133 33.62 -1.83 0.94
CA ARG A 133 34.63 -2.38 1.87
C ARG A 133 35.19 -1.31 2.79
N ILE A 134 35.49 -0.14 2.27
CA ILE A 134 35.98 1.00 3.08
C ILE A 134 34.90 1.42 4.08
N HIS A 135 33.65 1.58 3.62
CA HIS A 135 32.54 1.91 4.50
C HIS A 135 32.38 0.91 5.65
N ARG A 136 32.45 -0.40 5.36
CA ARG A 136 32.40 -1.45 6.41
C ARG A 136 33.55 -1.33 7.41
N ARG A 137 34.78 -1.06 6.94
CA ARG A 137 35.94 -0.82 7.82
C ARG A 137 35.72 0.40 8.71
N VAL A 138 35.14 1.47 8.16
CA VAL A 138 34.80 2.68 8.93
C VAL A 138 33.71 2.38 9.97
N GLN A 139 32.64 1.66 9.61
CA GLN A 139 31.61 1.29 10.57
C GLN A 139 32.18 0.41 11.69
N ALA A 140 33.00 -0.59 11.37
CA ALA A 140 33.66 -1.43 12.37
C ALA A 140 34.57 -0.59 13.30
N ALA A 141 35.36 0.33 12.74
CA ALA A 141 36.20 1.23 13.55
C ALA A 141 35.39 2.16 14.46
N LEU A 142 34.16 2.49 14.08
CA LEU A 142 33.23 3.28 14.88
C LEU A 142 32.36 2.44 15.83
N GLY A 143 32.51 1.11 15.85
CA GLY A 143 31.67 0.19 16.64
C GLY A 143 30.22 0.10 16.15
N ARG A 144 30.01 0.21 14.84
CA ARG A 144 28.71 0.31 14.15
C ARG A 144 28.43 -0.84 13.20
N ASP A 145 29.05 -1.98 13.43
CA ASP A 145 29.02 -3.18 12.59
C ASP A 145 28.20 -4.33 13.18
N SER A 146 27.48 -4.09 14.30
CA SER A 146 26.56 -5.08 14.85
C SER A 146 25.38 -5.35 13.90
N PRO A 147 24.80 -6.56 13.90
CA PRO A 147 23.59 -6.84 13.13
C PRO A 147 22.49 -5.81 13.40
N ASN A 148 21.78 -5.40 12.36
CA ASN A 148 20.71 -4.41 12.42
C ASN A 148 21.12 -3.02 13.00
N TRP A 149 22.42 -2.71 13.15
CA TRP A 149 22.88 -1.44 13.72
C TRP A 149 22.23 -0.23 13.03
N ARG A 150 22.19 -0.25 11.69
CA ARG A 150 21.57 0.84 10.91
C ARG A 150 20.09 1.00 11.22
N LEU A 151 19.32 -0.08 11.33
CA LEU A 151 17.89 0.01 11.65
C LEU A 151 17.67 0.54 13.07
N ALA A 152 18.46 0.05 14.04
CA ALA A 152 18.43 0.50 15.44
C ALA A 152 18.87 1.96 15.62
N ASN A 153 19.54 2.56 14.63
CA ASN A 153 20.05 3.93 14.67
C ASN A 153 19.61 4.75 13.45
N ALA A 154 18.54 4.34 12.77
CA ALA A 154 18.16 4.91 11.47
C ALA A 154 17.76 6.39 11.56
N CYS A 155 17.02 6.74 12.61
CA CYS A 155 16.52 8.10 12.82
C CYS A 155 16.96 8.62 14.19
N PRO A 156 17.79 9.67 14.25
CA PRO A 156 18.25 10.22 15.52
C PRO A 156 17.08 10.77 16.36
N CYS A 157 15.99 11.25 15.74
CA CYS A 157 14.84 11.77 16.48
C CYS A 157 13.90 10.70 17.03
N CYS A 158 13.94 9.47 16.49
CA CYS A 158 13.05 8.40 16.95
C CYS A 158 13.75 7.43 17.91
N LEU A 159 15.06 7.23 17.74
CA LEU A 159 15.78 6.12 18.36
C LEU A 159 16.88 6.57 19.34
N TYR A 160 17.14 7.87 19.43
CA TYR A 160 18.08 8.43 20.40
C TYR A 160 17.31 9.02 21.58
N HIS A 161 17.46 8.42 22.76
CA HIS A 161 16.83 8.88 24.00
C HIS A 161 17.78 9.74 24.81
N VAL A 162 17.26 10.85 25.34
CA VAL A 162 17.99 11.73 26.27
C VAL A 162 17.64 11.41 27.71
N GLU A 163 18.58 11.63 28.63
CA GLU A 163 18.34 11.43 30.05
C GLU A 163 17.22 12.36 30.54
N GLY A 164 16.22 11.78 31.21
CA GLY A 164 15.03 12.49 31.69
C GLY A 164 13.95 12.72 30.63
N GLU A 165 14.07 12.15 29.42
CA GLU A 165 13.01 12.20 28.41
C GLU A 165 11.71 11.54 28.94
N PRO A 166 10.55 12.24 28.90
CA PRO A 166 9.28 11.65 29.28
C PRO A 166 8.91 10.47 28.37
N SER A 167 8.39 9.39 28.95
CA SER A 167 7.84 8.29 28.14
C SER A 167 6.67 8.77 27.30
N MET A 168 6.77 8.60 25.99
CA MET A 168 5.67 8.83 25.06
C MET A 168 4.81 7.58 24.92
N ARG A 169 3.53 7.75 24.51
CA ARG A 169 2.65 6.62 24.18
C ARG A 169 3.19 5.79 23.02
N TYR A 170 3.77 6.46 22.03
CA TYR A 170 4.38 5.81 20.87
C TYR A 170 5.86 6.16 20.86
N GLN A 171 6.72 5.15 20.84
CA GLN A 171 8.17 5.35 20.69
C GLN A 171 8.52 5.71 19.25
N MET A 172 7.81 5.13 18.28
CA MET A 172 8.00 5.44 16.88
C MET A 172 6.65 5.57 16.17
N LEU A 173 6.53 6.67 15.40
CA LEU A 173 5.51 6.81 14.37
C LEU A 173 6.16 6.61 13.01
N GLY A 174 5.48 5.90 12.13
CA GLY A 174 5.93 5.72 10.76
C GLY A 174 4.78 5.44 9.81
N THR A 175 5.15 5.19 8.57
CA THR A 175 4.23 4.81 7.49
C THR A 175 4.90 3.75 6.64
N TRP A 176 4.11 2.92 6.01
CA TRP A 176 4.61 2.00 5.00
C TRP A 176 3.60 1.87 3.87
N ASP A 177 4.08 1.49 2.69
CA ASP A 177 3.21 1.24 1.54
C ASP A 177 3.96 0.52 0.41
N GLY A 178 3.21 -0.02 -0.55
CA GLY A 178 3.72 -0.61 -1.79
C GLY A 178 3.81 0.39 -2.94
N ASN A 179 4.92 0.39 -3.68
CA ASN A 179 5.07 1.14 -4.92
C ASN A 179 5.42 0.24 -6.10
N ASN A 180 4.59 0.37 -7.14
CA ASN A 180 4.66 -0.38 -8.38
C ASN A 180 5.53 0.28 -9.45
N SER A 181 6.15 1.43 -9.19
CA SER A 181 6.94 2.11 -10.21
C SER A 181 8.30 1.47 -10.41
N LEU A 182 8.91 0.86 -9.39
CA LEU A 182 10.24 0.26 -9.44
C LEU A 182 10.26 -1.19 -9.98
N LYS A 183 9.36 -1.55 -10.91
CA LYS A 183 9.33 -2.91 -11.49
C LYS A 183 10.59 -3.24 -12.29
N ARG A 184 10.92 -4.51 -12.38
CA ARG A 184 12.03 -5.05 -13.18
C ARG A 184 11.50 -6.11 -14.13
N LEU A 185 11.92 -6.04 -15.40
CA LEU A 185 11.49 -7.03 -16.39
C LEU A 185 12.14 -8.39 -16.12
N ALA A 186 11.33 -9.44 -16.18
CA ALA A 186 11.83 -10.80 -16.18
C ALA A 186 12.59 -11.05 -17.50
N ARG A 187 13.80 -11.60 -17.41
CA ARG A 187 14.61 -11.94 -18.59
C ARG A 187 14.48 -13.41 -18.89
N ASN A 188 13.38 -13.79 -19.50
CA ASN A 188 13.07 -15.19 -19.81
C ASN A 188 13.40 -15.56 -21.26
N GLU A 189 13.57 -16.85 -21.52
CA GLU A 189 13.57 -17.38 -22.88
C GLU A 189 12.26 -17.05 -23.58
N SER A 190 12.35 -16.71 -24.86
CA SER A 190 11.19 -16.47 -25.71
C SER A 190 10.52 -17.81 -25.96
N THR A 191 9.33 -18.01 -25.41
CA THR A 191 8.47 -19.16 -25.74
C THR A 191 7.79 -18.89 -27.07
N GLU A 192 7.86 -19.83 -28.02
CA GLU A 192 7.07 -19.77 -29.24
C GLU A 192 5.58 -19.72 -28.87
N ASN A 193 4.83 -18.83 -29.53
CA ASN A 193 3.39 -18.70 -29.30
C ASN A 193 2.71 -20.02 -29.67
N VAL A 194 2.19 -20.74 -28.69
CA VAL A 194 1.24 -21.82 -28.96
C VAL A 194 -0.07 -21.14 -29.33
N ASP A 195 -0.52 -21.34 -30.57
CA ASP A 195 -1.80 -20.83 -31.07
C ASP A 195 -2.94 -21.36 -30.20
N GLY A 196 -3.48 -20.48 -29.35
CA GLY A 196 -4.71 -20.76 -28.61
C GLY A 196 -4.79 -20.04 -27.28
N GLY A 197 -5.23 -18.77 -27.29
CA GLY A 197 -5.93 -18.05 -26.20
C GLY A 197 -5.29 -17.90 -24.81
N ASP A 198 -4.37 -18.77 -24.43
CA ASP A 198 -3.72 -18.84 -23.13
C ASP A 198 -2.39 -18.10 -23.18
N VAL A 199 -2.12 -17.36 -22.10
CA VAL A 199 -0.86 -16.64 -21.93
C VAL A 199 0.24 -17.70 -21.80
N PRO A 200 1.25 -17.74 -22.69
CA PRO A 200 2.32 -18.72 -22.57
C PRO A 200 3.01 -18.54 -21.21
N ALA A 201 3.22 -19.67 -20.51
CA ALA A 201 3.97 -19.67 -19.26
C ALA A 201 5.35 -19.03 -19.51
N PRO A 202 5.85 -18.16 -18.60
CA PRO A 202 7.14 -17.52 -18.78
C PRO A 202 8.22 -18.58 -19.01
N GLY A 203 8.98 -18.43 -20.10
CA GLY A 203 10.11 -19.31 -20.40
C GLY A 203 11.16 -19.34 -19.29
N LYS A 204 12.11 -20.27 -19.38
CA LYS A 204 13.20 -20.39 -18.39
C LYS A 204 13.95 -19.04 -18.26
N SER A 205 14.40 -18.69 -17.06
CA SER A 205 15.22 -17.48 -16.89
C SER A 205 16.52 -17.59 -17.72
N LYS A 206 16.82 -16.55 -18.49
CA LYS A 206 18.09 -16.31 -19.18
C LYS A 206 19.06 -15.48 -18.31
N GLU A 207 18.70 -15.15 -17.07
CA GLU A 207 19.61 -14.43 -16.18
C GLU A 207 20.76 -15.34 -15.77
N PHE A 208 22.00 -14.83 -15.92
CA PHE A 208 23.15 -15.47 -15.31
C PHE A 208 23.01 -15.44 -13.80
N GLU A 209 23.36 -16.54 -13.16
CA GLU A 209 23.43 -16.62 -11.71
C GLU A 209 24.46 -15.62 -11.19
N ASP A 210 24.02 -14.70 -10.33
CA ASP A 210 24.85 -13.68 -9.70
C ASP A 210 24.85 -13.94 -8.20
N THR A 211 25.98 -14.41 -7.67
CA THR A 211 26.13 -14.76 -6.25
C THR A 211 26.29 -13.53 -5.37
N ARG A 212 26.38 -12.33 -5.95
CA ARG A 212 26.55 -11.09 -5.19
C ARG A 212 25.22 -10.67 -4.59
N VAL A 213 25.25 -10.27 -3.31
CA VAL A 213 24.09 -9.72 -2.62
C VAL A 213 24.20 -8.21 -2.55
N ALA A 214 23.13 -7.52 -2.94
CA ALA A 214 22.97 -6.08 -2.81
C ALA A 214 21.69 -5.74 -2.06
N GLY A 215 21.60 -4.50 -1.56
CA GLY A 215 20.52 -4.04 -0.70
C GLY A 215 21.01 -3.56 0.66
N GLY A 216 22.13 -4.13 1.15
CA GLY A 216 22.67 -3.81 2.47
C GLY A 216 21.62 -3.96 3.57
N ASP A 217 21.75 -3.17 4.63
CA ASP A 217 20.85 -3.20 5.79
C ASP A 217 19.51 -2.46 5.58
N TYR A 218 19.19 -2.13 4.32
CA TYR A 218 17.89 -1.57 3.93
C TYR A 218 16.90 -2.65 3.50
N TYR A 219 17.38 -3.75 2.92
CA TYR A 219 16.51 -4.76 2.32
C TYR A 219 16.27 -5.94 3.24
N LEU A 220 15.03 -6.41 3.30
CA LEU A 220 14.71 -7.76 3.71
C LEU A 220 15.05 -8.74 2.58
N THR A 221 15.53 -9.92 2.97
CA THR A 221 15.74 -11.03 2.04
C THR A 221 14.40 -11.60 1.56
N ARG A 222 14.45 -12.34 0.45
CA ARG A 222 13.23 -12.96 -0.10
C ARG A 222 12.72 -14.05 0.84
N GLU A 223 13.64 -14.78 1.44
CA GLU A 223 13.40 -15.87 2.37
C GLU A 223 12.69 -15.37 3.63
N GLU A 224 13.15 -14.24 4.20
CA GLU A 224 12.49 -13.59 5.35
C GLU A 224 11.06 -13.17 5.02
N VAL A 225 10.81 -12.65 3.81
CA VAL A 225 9.46 -12.23 3.39
C VAL A 225 8.56 -13.43 3.07
N ASP A 226 9.08 -14.44 2.38
CA ASP A 226 8.33 -15.61 1.95
C ASP A 226 7.99 -16.53 3.14
N ALA A 227 8.68 -16.42 4.27
CA ALA A 227 8.28 -17.04 5.54
C ALA A 227 6.90 -16.56 6.03
N TRP A 228 6.48 -15.36 5.63
CA TRP A 228 5.16 -14.77 5.95
C TRP A 228 4.13 -14.94 4.83
N SER A 229 4.41 -15.76 3.82
CA SER A 229 3.40 -16.11 2.80
C SER A 229 2.24 -16.87 3.43
N LYS A 230 1.06 -16.83 2.77
CA LYS A 230 -0.11 -17.57 3.24
C LYS A 230 0.18 -19.07 3.30
N GLU A 231 0.93 -19.57 2.33
CA GLU A 231 1.33 -20.97 2.24
C GLU A 231 2.28 -21.37 3.38
N SER A 232 3.28 -20.54 3.66
CA SER A 232 4.25 -20.78 4.74
C SER A 232 3.58 -20.71 6.12
N ILE A 233 2.70 -19.72 6.34
CA ILE A 233 1.94 -19.59 7.59
C ILE A 233 1.03 -20.80 7.79
N LYS A 234 0.29 -21.23 6.77
CA LYS A 234 -0.56 -22.43 6.84
C LYS A 234 0.27 -23.69 7.09
N ALA A 235 1.42 -23.84 6.45
CA ALA A 235 2.30 -24.98 6.64
C ALA A 235 2.87 -25.04 8.07
N ALA A 236 3.20 -23.90 8.66
CA ALA A 236 3.81 -23.84 9.99
C ALA A 236 2.79 -23.88 11.15
N PHE A 237 1.60 -23.28 10.97
CA PHE A 237 0.63 -23.04 12.05
C PHE A 237 -0.76 -23.65 11.81
N GLY A 238 -0.98 -24.31 10.67
CA GLY A 238 -2.23 -24.99 10.31
C GLY A 238 -3.32 -24.05 9.78
N ASP A 239 -4.45 -24.65 9.36
CA ASP A 239 -5.57 -23.95 8.70
C ASP A 239 -6.37 -23.00 9.61
N GLN A 240 -6.11 -23.00 10.92
CA GLN A 240 -6.82 -22.13 11.88
C GLN A 240 -6.32 -20.67 11.82
N VAL A 241 -5.15 -20.41 11.22
CA VAL A 241 -4.57 -19.07 11.07
C VAL A 241 -5.06 -18.44 9.77
N ALA A 242 -6.25 -17.84 9.82
CA ALA A 242 -6.84 -17.13 8.69
C ALA A 242 -6.27 -15.70 8.59
N VAL A 243 -5.23 -15.53 7.76
CA VAL A 243 -4.63 -14.22 7.42
C VAL A 243 -5.61 -13.36 6.60
N ASP A 244 -6.52 -13.98 5.86
CA ASP A 244 -7.67 -13.29 5.23
C ASP A 244 -8.95 -13.82 5.86
N GLY A 245 -9.69 -12.95 6.51
CA GLY A 245 -11.06 -13.24 6.90
C GLY A 245 -11.88 -11.97 6.82
N GLU A 246 -13.09 -12.11 6.29
CA GLU A 246 -14.11 -11.14 5.83
C GLU A 246 -14.52 -10.01 6.80
N GLU A 247 -13.76 -9.76 7.87
CA GLU A 247 -13.97 -8.65 8.79
C GLU A 247 -13.00 -7.49 8.52
N ASN A 248 -12.76 -7.13 7.26
CA ASN A 248 -12.32 -5.78 6.99
C ASN A 248 -13.58 -4.88 7.01
N PRO A 249 -13.76 -4.00 8.01
CA PRO A 249 -14.94 -3.16 8.13
C PRO A 249 -15.16 -2.19 6.94
N CYS A 250 -14.20 -2.12 6.01
CA CYS A 250 -14.25 -1.29 4.80
C CYS A 250 -14.17 -2.07 3.47
N GLU A 251 -14.10 -3.41 3.48
CA GLU A 251 -13.88 -4.22 2.26
C GLU A 251 -14.97 -4.06 1.20
N GLU A 252 -16.22 -3.86 1.62
CA GLU A 252 -17.38 -3.78 0.71
C GLU A 252 -17.29 -2.64 -0.33
N ARG A 253 -16.39 -1.67 -0.17
CA ARG A 253 -16.18 -0.55 -1.11
C ARG A 253 -14.99 -0.70 -2.05
N TRP A 254 -14.12 -1.69 -1.83
CA TRP A 254 -12.87 -1.83 -2.57
C TRP A 254 -12.84 -3.17 -3.30
N LYS A 255 -13.45 -3.20 -4.50
CA LYS A 255 -13.10 -4.24 -5.47
C LYS A 255 -11.76 -3.86 -6.10
N ASN A 256 -10.67 -4.45 -5.62
CA ASN A 256 -9.46 -4.55 -6.41
C ASN A 256 -9.80 -5.22 -7.75
N LEU A 257 -9.15 -4.78 -8.84
CA LEU A 257 -9.21 -5.48 -10.13
C LEU A 257 -8.94 -6.97 -9.90
N SER A 258 -9.72 -7.83 -10.55
CA SER A 258 -9.66 -9.27 -10.34
C SER A 258 -8.21 -9.78 -10.35
N GLU A 259 -7.89 -10.68 -9.42
CA GLU A 259 -6.53 -11.21 -9.26
C GLU A 259 -5.99 -11.80 -10.56
N GLU A 260 -6.85 -12.38 -11.42
CA GLU A 260 -6.51 -12.85 -12.76
C GLU A 260 -6.08 -11.75 -13.74
N VAL A 261 -6.75 -10.59 -13.74
CA VAL A 261 -6.40 -9.46 -14.63
C VAL A 261 -5.11 -8.80 -14.17
N THR A 262 -4.96 -8.69 -12.84
CA THR A 262 -3.74 -8.19 -12.20
C THR A 262 -2.56 -9.13 -12.50
N ALA A 263 -2.70 -10.44 -12.31
CA ALA A 263 -1.66 -11.42 -12.62
C ALA A 263 -1.21 -11.40 -14.09
N LYS A 264 -2.15 -11.25 -15.04
CA LYS A 264 -1.82 -11.09 -16.47
C LYS A 264 -1.04 -9.80 -16.76
N MET A 265 -1.38 -8.69 -16.11
CA MET A 265 -0.64 -7.41 -16.26
C MET A 265 0.79 -7.48 -15.70
N TRP A 266 1.05 -8.34 -14.72
CA TRP A 266 2.36 -8.45 -14.06
C TRP A 266 3.30 -9.51 -14.64
N GLY A 267 2.81 -10.41 -15.51
CA GLY A 267 3.57 -11.58 -15.97
C GLY A 267 4.91 -11.30 -16.69
N VAL A 268 5.15 -10.05 -17.12
CA VAL A 268 6.42 -9.63 -17.75
C VAL A 268 7.47 -9.17 -16.71
N TYR A 269 7.06 -8.93 -15.47
CA TYR A 269 7.92 -8.41 -14.41
C TYR A 269 8.26 -9.49 -13.39
N GLU A 270 9.54 -9.61 -13.01
CA GLU A 270 9.94 -10.48 -11.91
C GLU A 270 9.65 -9.77 -10.58
N GLU A 271 10.28 -8.62 -10.35
CA GLU A 271 9.92 -7.69 -9.29
C GLU A 271 8.89 -6.71 -9.83
N THR A 272 7.74 -6.68 -9.18
CA THR A 272 6.59 -5.82 -9.48
C THR A 272 6.70 -4.45 -8.82
N GLY A 273 7.65 -4.27 -7.90
CA GLY A 273 7.82 -3.03 -7.18
C GLY A 273 8.66 -3.18 -5.93
N VAL A 274 8.46 -2.28 -4.99
CA VAL A 274 9.00 -2.37 -3.63
C VAL A 274 7.92 -2.07 -2.61
N PHE A 275 7.99 -2.70 -1.46
CA PHE A 275 7.28 -2.30 -0.26
C PHE A 275 8.26 -1.56 0.65
N LEU A 276 7.88 -0.39 1.17
CA LEU A 276 8.77 0.53 1.88
C LEU A 276 8.18 0.88 3.24
N ALA A 277 9.02 0.92 4.28
CA ALA A 277 8.70 1.53 5.56
C ALA A 277 9.58 2.74 5.84
N LEU A 278 8.96 3.82 6.32
CA LEU A 278 9.58 5.09 6.70
C LEU A 278 9.17 5.46 8.13
N CYS A 279 10.05 6.13 8.87
CA CYS A 279 9.63 6.83 10.08
C CYS A 279 8.94 8.17 9.73
N ARG A 280 8.30 8.82 10.71
CA ARG A 280 7.66 10.14 10.52
C ARG A 280 8.60 11.24 10.00
N HIS A 281 9.91 11.08 10.20
CA HIS A 281 10.96 11.99 9.73
C HIS A 281 11.49 11.62 8.33
N SER A 282 10.86 10.65 7.65
CA SER A 282 11.19 10.19 6.30
C SER A 282 12.54 9.47 6.14
N PHE A 283 13.13 8.97 7.23
CA PHE A 283 14.25 8.03 7.14
C PHE A 283 13.75 6.65 6.72
N VAL A 284 14.48 6.00 5.82
CA VAL A 284 14.13 4.65 5.38
C VAL A 284 14.40 3.64 6.50
N LEU A 285 13.35 2.92 6.91
CA LEU A 285 13.45 1.84 7.88
C LEU A 285 13.75 0.53 7.17
N LEU A 286 12.89 0.06 6.28
CA LEU A 286 13.09 -1.21 5.57
C LEU A 286 12.47 -1.16 4.17
N ILE A 287 13.00 -2.00 3.28
CA ILE A 287 12.52 -2.23 1.93
C ILE A 287 12.37 -3.73 1.71
N ALA A 288 11.29 -4.14 1.05
CA ALA A 288 11.13 -5.49 0.53
C ALA A 288 10.82 -5.42 -0.97
N ASP A 289 11.38 -6.32 -1.77
CA ASP A 289 10.96 -6.44 -3.16
C ASP A 289 9.59 -7.12 -3.25
N MET A 290 8.66 -6.52 -3.98
CA MET A 290 7.44 -7.21 -4.36
C MET A 290 7.75 -8.11 -5.55
N VAL A 291 7.56 -9.42 -5.42
CA VAL A 291 7.96 -10.41 -6.43
C VAL A 291 6.73 -11.10 -6.99
N ARG A 292 6.51 -10.94 -8.31
CA ARG A 292 5.40 -11.52 -9.08
C ARG A 292 4.01 -11.38 -8.43
N SER A 293 3.82 -10.32 -7.65
CA SER A 293 2.57 -10.07 -6.92
C SER A 293 2.28 -8.58 -6.84
N GLY A 294 1.05 -8.21 -6.50
CA GLY A 294 0.80 -6.89 -5.92
C GLY A 294 1.31 -6.82 -4.48
N GLU A 295 0.77 -5.89 -3.73
CA GLU A 295 1.04 -5.72 -2.31
C GLU A 295 0.26 -6.74 -1.47
N LEU A 296 0.90 -7.87 -1.16
CA LEU A 296 0.35 -8.93 -0.33
C LEU A 296 0.68 -8.70 1.15
N SER A 297 -0.13 -9.24 2.06
CA SER A 297 0.06 -9.12 3.52
C SER A 297 1.41 -9.61 4.04
N LYS A 298 2.10 -10.51 3.32
CA LYS A 298 3.44 -11.00 3.69
C LYS A 298 4.49 -9.90 3.81
N TYR A 299 4.41 -8.84 2.98
CA TYR A 299 5.39 -7.75 2.99
C TYR A 299 5.31 -6.91 4.28
N PRO A 300 4.15 -6.32 4.63
CA PRO A 300 4.03 -5.60 5.90
C PRO A 300 4.20 -6.51 7.12
N LEU A 301 3.85 -7.79 7.07
CA LEU A 301 4.11 -8.73 8.18
C LEU A 301 5.61 -8.94 8.42
N ALA A 302 6.39 -9.21 7.37
CA ALA A 302 7.84 -9.40 7.47
C ALA A 302 8.56 -8.11 7.95
N VAL A 303 8.12 -6.96 7.43
CA VAL A 303 8.63 -5.65 7.88
C VAL A 303 8.29 -5.43 9.35
N LEU A 304 7.04 -5.67 9.76
CA LEU A 304 6.63 -5.49 11.15
C LEU A 304 7.42 -6.39 12.11
N ASP A 305 7.62 -7.66 11.76
CA ASP A 305 8.39 -8.59 12.61
C ASP A 305 9.81 -8.08 12.88
N ARG A 306 10.51 -7.62 11.84
CA ARG A 306 11.86 -7.04 11.97
C ARG A 306 11.86 -5.71 12.73
N LEU A 307 10.84 -4.87 12.56
CA LEU A 307 10.72 -3.63 13.34
C LEU A 307 10.50 -3.94 14.83
N LEU A 308 9.62 -4.88 15.15
CA LEU A 308 9.35 -5.30 16.54
C LEU A 308 10.57 -5.96 17.18
N GLU A 309 11.37 -6.70 16.41
CA GLU A 309 12.61 -7.31 16.88
C GLU A 309 13.69 -6.27 17.23
N VAL A 310 13.85 -5.23 16.40
CA VAL A 310 14.99 -4.30 16.48
C VAL A 310 14.66 -3.01 17.23
N ILE A 311 13.49 -2.44 16.98
CA ILE A 311 13.06 -1.16 17.59
C ILE A 311 12.29 -1.43 18.88
N GLY A 312 11.49 -2.50 18.92
CA GLY A 312 10.78 -2.94 20.11
C GLY A 312 9.35 -2.43 20.17
N LYS A 313 9.02 -1.75 21.26
CA LYS A 313 7.63 -1.50 21.68
C LYS A 313 7.05 -0.17 21.17
N ASP A 314 5.74 -0.07 21.27
CA ASP A 314 4.96 1.14 21.08
C ASP A 314 5.15 1.79 19.69
N ILE A 315 5.26 0.95 18.66
CA ILE A 315 5.36 1.37 17.25
C ILE A 315 3.95 1.56 16.69
N ALA A 316 3.70 2.71 16.06
CA ALA A 316 2.48 2.95 15.30
C ALA A 316 2.76 3.29 13.84
N MET A 317 2.10 2.56 12.93
CA MET A 317 2.35 2.65 11.50
C MET A 317 1.07 3.02 10.75
N GLY A 318 1.14 4.10 9.97
CA GLY A 318 0.11 4.48 9.02
C GLY A 318 0.15 3.61 7.78
N TYR A 319 -1.03 3.19 7.32
CA TYR A 319 -1.21 2.37 6.14
C TYR A 319 -2.60 2.58 5.53
N ASP A 320 -2.72 2.60 4.20
CA ASP A 320 -3.97 2.77 3.47
C ASP A 320 -5.06 1.79 3.90
N VAL A 321 -4.65 0.53 4.09
CA VAL A 321 -5.50 -0.56 4.54
C VAL A 321 -5.24 -0.90 6.01
N GLY A 322 -4.73 0.04 6.80
CA GLY A 322 -4.36 -0.14 8.20
C GLY A 322 -5.46 -0.72 9.08
N CYS A 323 -6.74 -0.45 8.76
CA CYS A 323 -7.88 -1.06 9.45
C CYS A 323 -7.95 -2.58 9.26
N GLY A 324 -7.81 -3.06 8.03
CA GLY A 324 -7.79 -4.49 7.71
C GLY A 324 -6.47 -5.15 8.12
N PHE A 325 -5.36 -4.41 8.00
CA PHE A 325 -4.05 -4.91 8.38
C PHE A 325 -3.93 -5.17 9.89
N GLY A 326 -4.55 -4.34 10.74
CA GLY A 326 -4.60 -4.60 12.19
C GLY A 326 -5.25 -5.94 12.54
N THR A 327 -6.34 -6.29 11.85
CA THR A 327 -6.98 -7.61 11.94
C THR A 327 -6.06 -8.72 11.43
N THR A 328 -5.40 -8.47 10.30
CA THR A 328 -4.42 -9.40 9.69
C THR A 328 -3.30 -9.75 10.67
N VAL A 329 -2.69 -8.76 11.32
CA VAL A 329 -1.65 -8.95 12.34
C VAL A 329 -2.20 -9.76 13.51
N SER A 330 -3.36 -9.37 14.04
CA SER A 330 -3.97 -10.01 15.21
C SER A 330 -4.30 -11.49 14.99
N ARG A 331 -4.60 -11.88 13.74
CA ARG A 331 -4.88 -13.27 13.35
C ARG A 331 -3.65 -14.02 12.87
N SER A 332 -2.53 -13.34 12.64
CA SER A 332 -1.28 -13.96 12.22
C SER A 332 -0.49 -14.50 13.43
N PRO A 333 0.55 -15.32 13.19
CA PRO A 333 1.47 -15.75 14.26
C PRO A 333 2.17 -14.57 14.97
N LEU A 334 2.21 -13.39 14.35
CA LEU A 334 2.78 -12.18 14.92
C LEU A 334 1.86 -11.50 15.94
N GLY A 335 0.59 -11.92 16.05
CA GLY A 335 -0.44 -11.23 16.83
C GLY A 335 -0.09 -11.09 18.31
N GLU A 336 0.42 -12.14 18.95
CA GLU A 336 0.82 -12.09 20.37
C GLU A 336 1.99 -11.14 20.60
N LYS A 337 3.06 -11.27 19.80
CA LYS A 337 4.24 -10.40 19.86
C LYS A 337 3.87 -8.94 19.60
N ALA A 338 3.04 -8.68 18.59
CA ALA A 338 2.56 -7.34 18.25
C ALA A 338 1.72 -6.73 19.39
N LYS A 339 0.89 -7.53 20.05
CA LYS A 339 0.08 -7.09 21.20
C LYS A 339 0.95 -6.82 22.43
N GLU A 340 1.89 -7.70 22.74
CA GLU A 340 2.82 -7.55 23.87
C GLU A 340 3.68 -6.29 23.72
N LEU A 341 4.15 -6.02 22.50
CA LEU A 341 4.95 -4.85 22.18
C LEU A 341 4.10 -3.61 21.83
N GLY A 342 2.77 -3.63 21.99
CA GLY A 342 1.93 -2.45 21.82
C GLY A 342 1.86 -1.88 20.39
N PHE A 343 2.02 -2.72 19.36
CA PHE A 343 1.89 -2.28 17.97
C PHE A 343 0.49 -1.71 17.68
N THR A 344 0.47 -0.57 16.99
CA THR A 344 -0.77 0.10 16.58
C THR A 344 -0.82 0.30 15.07
N SER A 345 -1.79 -0.35 14.41
CA SER A 345 -2.08 -0.14 12.99
C SER A 345 -3.03 1.04 12.80
N LEU A 346 -2.65 2.00 11.96
CA LEU A 346 -3.36 3.25 11.74
C LEU A 346 -3.67 3.48 10.27
N VAL A 347 -4.69 4.30 10.01
CA VAL A 347 -4.96 4.85 8.67
C VAL A 347 -4.44 6.28 8.62
N GLY A 348 -3.69 6.60 7.56
CA GLY A 348 -3.17 7.93 7.29
C GLY A 348 -4.27 8.97 7.05
N ALA A 349 -3.95 10.24 7.31
CA ALA A 349 -4.91 11.34 7.24
C ALA A 349 -5.45 11.59 5.82
N PHE A 350 -4.65 11.37 4.78
CA PHE A 350 -5.09 11.51 3.39
C PHE A 350 -6.04 10.38 3.02
N HIS A 351 -5.76 9.12 3.39
CA HIS A 351 -6.58 7.98 2.97
C HIS A 351 -7.86 7.79 3.81
N GLY A 352 -7.96 8.46 4.97
CA GLY A 352 -9.13 8.36 5.85
C GLY A 352 -10.49 8.63 5.19
N HIS A 353 -10.57 9.47 4.15
CA HIS A 353 -11.82 9.76 3.43
C HIS A 353 -12.41 8.55 2.70
N ALA A 354 -11.57 7.58 2.35
CA ALA A 354 -11.99 6.39 1.64
C ALA A 354 -12.56 5.31 2.60
N HIS A 355 -12.46 5.54 3.91
CA HIS A 355 -12.97 4.68 4.97
C HIS A 355 -14.30 5.17 5.51
N GLY A 356 -15.19 4.25 5.90
CA GLY A 356 -16.45 4.59 6.56
C GLY A 356 -16.21 5.28 7.91
N ARG A 357 -17.18 6.09 8.38
CA ARG A 357 -17.03 6.90 9.60
C ARG A 357 -16.62 6.08 10.82
N LEU A 358 -17.25 4.93 11.03
CA LEU A 358 -16.89 4.02 12.13
C LEU A 358 -15.43 3.55 12.04
N CYS A 359 -14.94 3.21 10.85
CA CYS A 359 -13.53 2.86 10.65
C CYS A 359 -12.62 4.05 10.95
N GLN A 360 -13.00 5.26 10.53
CA GLN A 360 -12.22 6.47 10.82
C GLN A 360 -12.08 6.68 12.33
N LEU A 361 -13.17 6.59 13.10
CA LEU A 361 -13.12 6.71 14.57
C LEU A 361 -12.18 5.67 15.20
N CYS A 362 -12.16 4.46 14.66
CA CYS A 362 -11.36 3.35 15.17
C CYS A 362 -9.90 3.35 14.73
N HIS A 363 -9.54 3.90 13.57
CA HIS A 363 -8.20 3.70 12.98
C HIS A 363 -7.54 4.96 12.43
N LEU A 364 -8.29 6.04 12.16
CA LEU A 364 -7.69 7.26 11.61
C LEU A 364 -6.79 7.92 12.65
N ALA A 365 -5.56 8.22 12.23
CA ALA A 365 -4.54 8.82 13.09
C ALA A 365 -5.03 10.08 13.83
N THR A 366 -5.83 10.91 13.16
CA THR A 366 -6.42 12.14 13.73
C THR A 366 -7.26 11.94 15.00
N TYR A 367 -7.94 10.79 15.12
CA TYR A 367 -8.79 10.50 16.28
C TYR A 367 -8.07 9.69 17.35
N LYS A 368 -6.79 9.37 17.14
CA LYS A 368 -5.99 8.65 18.12
C LYS A 368 -5.25 9.60 19.05
N PRO A 369 -5.28 9.34 20.37
CA PRO A 369 -4.55 10.15 21.33
C PRO A 369 -3.05 10.12 21.03
N ASP A 370 -2.37 11.21 21.38
CA ASP A 370 -0.90 11.33 21.41
C ASP A 370 -0.20 11.23 20.03
N ILE A 371 -0.96 11.23 18.93
CA ILE A 371 -0.42 11.38 17.56
C ILE A 371 -0.29 12.86 17.16
N GLY A 372 -1.19 13.71 17.66
CA GLY A 372 -1.22 15.14 17.33
C GLY A 372 -1.73 15.39 15.91
N ILE A 373 -1.04 16.25 15.16
CA ILE A 373 -1.40 16.64 13.79
C ILE A 373 -0.65 15.85 12.71
N GLU A 374 0.04 14.77 13.10
CA GLU A 374 0.78 13.93 12.18
C GLU A 374 -0.15 13.29 11.15
N HIS A 375 0.30 13.24 9.90
CA HIS A 375 -0.53 12.72 8.80
C HIS A 375 -0.24 11.23 8.52
N LEU A 376 1.00 10.77 8.74
CA LEU A 376 1.49 9.40 8.48
C LEU A 376 1.50 8.99 6.99
N GLU A 377 1.98 9.91 6.14
CA GLU A 377 1.77 9.89 4.68
C GLU A 377 3.08 10.15 3.92
N GLN A 378 4.20 9.83 4.56
CA GLN A 378 5.55 10.08 4.05
C GLN A 378 5.92 9.21 2.82
N CYS A 379 5.23 8.08 2.59
CA CYS A 379 5.50 7.20 1.45
C CYS A 379 5.27 7.90 0.10
N GLU A 380 4.18 8.65 -0.06
CA GLU A 380 3.81 9.28 -1.34
C GLU A 380 4.83 10.31 -1.86
N PRO A 381 5.31 11.28 -1.05
CA PRO A 381 6.42 12.14 -1.45
C PRO A 381 7.69 11.36 -1.80
N TRP A 382 8.02 10.33 -1.01
CA TRP A 382 9.21 9.52 -1.24
C TRP A 382 9.10 8.72 -2.55
N PHE A 383 7.93 8.15 -2.86
CA PHE A 383 7.68 7.48 -4.13
C PHE A 383 7.79 8.45 -5.30
N SER A 384 7.28 9.67 -5.17
CA SER A 384 7.42 10.69 -6.22
C SER A 384 8.89 10.94 -6.58
N GLU A 385 9.80 10.96 -5.61
CA GLU A 385 11.24 11.14 -5.83
C GLU A 385 11.90 9.85 -6.37
N THR A 386 11.57 8.69 -5.82
CA THR A 386 12.20 7.42 -6.20
C THR A 386 11.72 6.84 -7.51
N ASN A 387 10.54 7.23 -8.01
CA ASN A 387 10.04 6.84 -9.32
C ASN A 387 11.00 7.23 -10.45
N GLU A 388 11.91 8.17 -10.22
CA GLU A 388 12.99 8.54 -11.15
C GLU A 388 13.99 7.42 -11.41
N LEU A 389 14.18 6.48 -10.47
CA LEU A 389 15.00 5.28 -10.66
C LEU A 389 14.37 4.28 -11.65
N ALA A 390 13.06 4.37 -11.90
CA ALA A 390 12.31 3.35 -12.62
C ALA A 390 12.84 3.10 -14.05
N SER A 391 13.34 4.14 -14.72
CA SER A 391 13.84 4.05 -16.10
C SER A 391 15.23 3.43 -16.19
N SER A 392 16.11 3.72 -15.21
CA SER A 392 17.46 3.19 -15.16
C SER A 392 17.49 1.75 -14.61
N THR A 393 16.59 1.40 -13.70
CA THR A 393 16.57 0.09 -13.03
C THR A 393 15.75 -1.00 -13.75
N ARG A 394 14.83 -0.63 -14.66
CA ARG A 394 13.89 -1.54 -15.34
C ARG A 394 14.52 -2.81 -15.91
N HIS A 395 15.68 -2.64 -16.51
CA HIS A 395 16.38 -3.67 -17.26
C HIS A 395 17.65 -4.14 -16.54
N MET A 396 17.90 -3.71 -15.31
CA MET A 396 19.06 -4.17 -14.54
C MET A 396 18.88 -5.64 -14.11
N SER A 397 19.97 -6.30 -13.68
CA SER A 397 19.83 -7.55 -12.91
C SER A 397 19.32 -7.24 -11.50
N VAL A 398 18.90 -8.27 -10.76
CA VAL A 398 18.49 -8.16 -9.35
C VAL A 398 19.54 -7.42 -8.52
N PHE A 399 20.80 -7.86 -8.62
CA PHE A 399 21.94 -7.25 -7.92
C PHE A 399 22.05 -5.74 -8.21
N HIS A 400 22.16 -5.34 -9.48
CA HIS A 400 22.38 -3.93 -9.82
C HIS A 400 21.16 -3.07 -9.47
N ARG A 401 19.94 -3.59 -9.60
CA ARG A 401 18.73 -2.89 -9.19
C ARG A 401 18.75 -2.60 -7.69
N ARG A 402 18.97 -3.62 -6.86
CA ARG A 402 19.06 -3.43 -5.40
C ARG A 402 20.21 -2.52 -5.01
N GLN A 403 21.36 -2.64 -5.68
CA GLN A 403 22.51 -1.77 -5.44
C GLN A 403 22.18 -0.31 -5.75
N ALA A 404 21.48 -0.02 -6.86
CA ALA A 404 21.06 1.33 -7.22
C ALA A 404 20.06 1.91 -6.20
N ILE A 405 19.03 1.14 -5.83
CA ILE A 405 18.00 1.57 -4.87
C ILE A 405 18.62 1.82 -3.49
N ALA A 406 19.38 0.86 -2.95
CA ALA A 406 19.98 0.99 -1.62
C ALA A 406 20.97 2.16 -1.54
N ARG A 407 21.74 2.41 -2.61
CA ARG A 407 22.64 3.57 -2.66
C ARG A 407 21.88 4.89 -2.73
N TYR A 408 20.78 4.93 -3.46
CA TYR A 408 19.89 6.09 -3.44
C TYR A 408 19.32 6.33 -2.03
N CYS A 409 18.84 5.28 -1.36
CA CYS A 409 18.32 5.37 0.01
C CYS A 409 19.39 5.89 0.98
N TYR A 410 20.60 5.32 0.94
CA TYR A 410 21.72 5.79 1.74
C TYR A 410 22.03 7.26 1.49
N HIS A 411 22.11 7.68 0.22
CA HIS A 411 22.37 9.07 -0.13
C HIS A 411 21.25 9.99 0.35
N HIS A 412 19.99 9.60 0.13
CA HIS A 412 18.82 10.35 0.53
C HIS A 412 18.76 10.53 2.05
N ASP A 413 18.91 9.46 2.84
CA ASP A 413 18.89 9.54 4.30
C ASP A 413 20.00 10.46 4.83
N ASN A 414 21.24 10.29 4.36
CA ASN A 414 22.41 10.97 4.93
C ASN A 414 22.59 12.42 4.43
N PHE A 415 22.12 12.75 3.23
CA PHE A 415 22.36 14.07 2.63
C PHE A 415 21.08 14.90 2.40
N GLU A 416 19.92 14.26 2.22
CA GLU A 416 18.66 14.97 1.99
C GLU A 416 17.76 15.01 3.21
N VAL A 417 17.50 13.87 3.86
CA VAL A 417 16.64 13.81 5.04
C VAL A 417 17.33 14.46 6.23
N TYR A 418 18.57 14.05 6.50
CA TYR A 418 19.33 14.57 7.63
C TYR A 418 19.52 16.09 7.55
N SER A 419 19.78 16.65 6.36
CA SER A 419 19.95 18.10 6.17
C SER A 419 18.64 18.88 6.35
N ARG A 420 17.49 18.29 5.97
CA ARG A 420 16.15 18.88 6.14
C ARG A 420 15.59 18.74 7.55
N LEU A 421 16.13 17.81 8.36
CA LEU A 421 15.60 17.43 9.67
C LEU A 421 15.47 18.62 10.63
N SER A 422 16.52 19.43 10.76
CA SER A 422 16.50 20.60 11.67
C SER A 422 15.40 21.59 11.31
N LYS A 423 15.20 21.85 10.01
CA LYS A 423 14.13 22.73 9.53
C LYS A 423 12.75 22.12 9.81
N PHE A 424 12.58 20.82 9.56
CA PHE A 424 11.35 20.10 9.88
C PHE A 424 10.98 20.23 11.36
N LEU A 425 11.93 20.01 12.27
CA LEU A 425 11.69 20.12 13.72
C LEU A 425 11.32 21.54 14.14
N VAL A 426 12.05 22.56 13.65
CA VAL A 426 11.79 23.96 13.98
C VAL A 426 10.43 24.43 13.45
N ASP A 427 10.08 24.05 12.22
CA ASP A 427 8.81 24.45 11.61
C ASP A 427 7.62 23.79 12.34
N ASN A 428 7.74 22.51 12.74
CA ASN A 428 6.73 21.84 13.55
C ASN A 428 6.60 22.45 14.96
N TYR A 429 7.72 22.84 15.58
CA TYR A 429 7.69 23.50 16.89
C TYR A 429 6.98 24.86 16.82
N LYS A 430 7.29 25.67 15.80
CA LYS A 430 6.59 26.94 15.55
C LYS A 430 5.10 26.71 15.31
N GLN A 431 4.74 25.73 14.50
CA GLN A 431 3.34 25.36 14.27
C GLN A 431 2.62 24.97 15.57
N ALA A 432 3.27 24.21 16.45
CA ALA A 432 2.71 23.86 17.74
C ALA A 432 2.46 25.10 18.63
N LEU A 433 3.40 26.06 18.66
CA LEU A 433 3.24 27.31 19.40
C LEU A 433 2.09 28.17 18.83
N GLU A 434 1.99 28.27 17.50
CA GLU A 434 0.90 28.98 16.83
C GLU A 434 -0.48 28.36 17.20
N ILE A 435 -0.58 27.03 17.17
CA ILE A 435 -1.80 26.33 17.60
C ILE A 435 -2.09 26.58 19.08
N GLN A 436 -1.09 26.57 19.96
CA GLN A 436 -1.30 26.85 21.38
C GLN A 436 -1.85 28.27 21.63
N GLN A 437 -1.43 29.27 20.84
CA GLN A 437 -1.97 30.63 20.94
C GLN A 437 -3.48 30.71 20.65
N THR A 438 -4.01 29.78 19.87
CA THR A 438 -5.46 29.70 19.58
C THR A 438 -6.31 29.13 20.72
N ARG A 439 -5.71 28.63 21.80
CA ARG A 439 -6.46 28.01 22.92
C ARG A 439 -7.53 28.93 23.53
N HIS A 440 -7.26 30.23 23.64
CA HIS A 440 -8.22 31.18 24.19
C HIS A 440 -9.46 31.30 23.28
N ALA A 441 -9.25 31.33 21.96
CA ALA A 441 -10.36 31.37 21.01
C ALA A 441 -11.22 30.10 21.12
N LEU A 442 -10.60 28.92 21.21
CA LEU A 442 -11.32 27.67 21.44
C LEU A 442 -12.12 27.69 22.75
N ALA A 443 -11.50 28.12 23.85
CA ALA A 443 -12.16 28.19 25.16
C ALA A 443 -13.36 29.16 25.15
N LYS A 444 -13.22 30.32 24.48
CA LYS A 444 -14.32 31.26 24.29
C LYS A 444 -15.46 30.62 23.49
N THR A 445 -15.16 30.03 22.33
CA THR A 445 -16.16 29.36 21.49
C THR A 445 -16.86 28.23 22.23
N MET A 446 -16.13 27.44 23.03
CA MET A 446 -16.72 26.41 23.87
C MET A 446 -17.70 26.98 24.90
N ASN A 447 -17.33 28.07 25.58
CA ASN A 447 -18.23 28.74 26.53
C ASN A 447 -19.48 29.29 25.83
N ASP A 448 -19.30 29.98 24.69
CA ASP A 448 -20.39 30.52 23.88
C ASP A 448 -21.35 29.41 23.39
N MET A 449 -20.86 28.19 23.16
CA MET A 449 -21.63 27.01 22.77
C MET A 449 -22.11 26.15 23.94
N GLY A 450 -21.86 26.54 25.20
CA GLY A 450 -22.22 25.77 26.39
C GLY A 450 -21.48 24.42 26.53
N ILE A 451 -20.31 24.28 25.90
CA ILE A 451 -19.47 23.07 25.98
C ILE A 451 -18.59 23.16 27.23
N PRO A 452 -18.79 22.28 28.23
CA PRO A 452 -18.18 22.45 29.55
C PRO A 452 -16.69 22.12 29.57
N SER A 453 -16.21 21.22 28.70
CA SER A 453 -14.80 20.82 28.68
C SER A 453 -14.39 20.18 27.36
N THR A 454 -13.07 20.10 27.11
CA THR A 454 -12.53 19.40 25.93
C THR A 454 -12.72 17.89 26.02
N ASN A 455 -13.01 17.34 27.20
CA ASN A 455 -13.36 15.92 27.35
C ASN A 455 -14.70 15.60 26.68
N THR A 456 -15.59 16.58 26.52
CA THR A 456 -16.85 16.42 25.79
C THR A 456 -16.61 15.95 24.36
N PHE A 457 -15.53 16.41 23.69
CA PHE A 457 -15.19 15.92 22.36
C PHE A 457 -14.84 14.43 22.33
N ARG A 458 -14.15 13.92 23.37
CA ARG A 458 -13.85 12.49 23.48
C ARG A 458 -15.10 11.67 23.76
N GLN A 459 -16.01 12.21 24.56
CA GLN A 459 -17.31 11.58 24.83
C GLN A 459 -18.12 11.49 23.55
N TRP A 460 -18.24 12.57 22.78
CA TRP A 460 -18.94 12.57 21.49
C TRP A 460 -18.39 11.55 20.51
N LEU A 461 -17.06 11.39 20.41
CA LEU A 461 -16.46 10.35 19.56
C LEU A 461 -16.81 8.94 20.05
N THR A 462 -16.91 8.74 21.37
CA THR A 462 -17.29 7.46 21.98
C THR A 462 -18.77 7.15 21.74
N ASP A 463 -19.64 8.15 21.94
CA ASP A 463 -21.08 8.05 21.70
C ASP A 463 -21.36 7.79 20.21
N GLU A 464 -20.68 8.51 19.32
CA GLU A 464 -20.75 8.32 17.87
C GLU A 464 -20.31 6.90 17.48
N GLN A 465 -19.20 6.40 18.05
CA GLN A 465 -18.74 5.04 17.82
C GLN A 465 -19.75 4.00 18.31
N ALA A 466 -20.33 4.19 19.50
CA ALA A 466 -21.31 3.28 20.09
C ALA A 466 -22.60 3.24 19.24
N TYR A 467 -23.10 4.42 18.85
CA TYR A 467 -24.24 4.56 17.95
C TYR A 467 -24.00 3.82 16.63
N LEU A 468 -22.92 4.15 15.92
CA LEU A 468 -22.58 3.53 14.63
C LEU A 468 -22.33 2.01 14.74
N SER A 469 -21.82 1.54 15.88
CA SER A 469 -21.62 0.10 16.12
C SER A 469 -22.95 -0.62 16.34
N SER A 470 -23.91 0.01 17.02
CA SER A 470 -25.25 -0.55 17.23
C SER A 470 -26.02 -0.75 15.92
N LEU A 471 -25.72 0.05 14.90
CA LEU A 471 -26.31 -0.06 13.56
C LEU A 471 -25.84 -1.28 12.75
N LYS A 472 -24.77 -1.99 13.18
CA LYS A 472 -24.22 -3.12 12.43
C LYS A 472 -25.02 -4.42 12.48
N LYS A 473 -25.89 -4.61 13.49
CA LYS A 473 -26.62 -5.87 13.68
C LYS A 473 -28.10 -5.61 13.96
N GLU A 474 -28.96 -6.08 13.07
CA GLU A 474 -30.38 -6.26 13.37
C GLU A 474 -30.55 -7.44 14.35
N PRO A 475 -31.57 -7.43 15.24
CA PRO A 475 -31.85 -8.56 16.13
C PRO A 475 -32.07 -9.84 15.33
N LEU A 476 -31.39 -10.93 15.71
CA LEU A 476 -31.38 -12.21 14.99
C LEU A 476 -32.81 -12.76 14.76
N GLU A 477 -33.69 -12.60 15.74
CA GLU A 477 -35.08 -13.05 15.66
C GLU A 477 -35.89 -12.26 14.61
N GLU A 478 -35.72 -10.93 14.55
CA GLU A 478 -36.35 -10.08 13.53
C GLU A 478 -35.80 -10.40 12.13
N THR A 479 -34.49 -10.65 12.01
CA THR A 479 -33.87 -11.05 10.74
C THR A 479 -34.42 -12.37 10.21
N LEU A 480 -34.57 -13.38 11.08
CA LEU A 480 -35.14 -14.68 10.72
C LEU A 480 -36.64 -14.58 10.36
N GLN A 481 -37.43 -13.77 11.09
CA GLN A 481 -38.83 -13.52 10.75
C GLN A 481 -38.98 -12.80 9.39
N MET A 482 -38.14 -11.81 9.11
CA MET A 482 -38.11 -11.11 7.82
C MET A 482 -37.69 -12.03 6.67
N GLU A 483 -36.73 -12.93 6.89
CA GLU A 483 -36.33 -13.94 5.90
C GLU A 483 -37.45 -14.94 5.63
N TYR A 484 -38.09 -15.44 6.69
CA TYR A 484 -39.26 -16.31 6.60
C TYR A 484 -40.39 -15.66 5.80
N PHE A 485 -40.74 -14.40 6.10
CA PHE A 485 -41.75 -13.65 5.34
C PHE A 485 -41.38 -13.50 3.85
N LYS A 486 -40.13 -13.12 3.52
CA LYS A 486 -39.69 -12.99 2.13
C LYS A 486 -39.76 -14.32 1.37
N LYS A 487 -39.43 -15.44 2.03
CA LYS A 487 -39.53 -16.78 1.44
C LYS A 487 -40.99 -17.21 1.26
N LEU A 488 -41.88 -16.86 2.18
CA LEU A 488 -43.31 -17.08 2.04
C LEU A 488 -43.93 -16.28 0.87
N VAL A 489 -43.57 -15.01 0.70
CA VAL A 489 -44.02 -14.19 -0.45
C VAL A 489 -43.57 -14.82 -1.77
N LYS A 490 -42.29 -15.22 -1.86
CA LYS A 490 -41.77 -15.90 -3.06
C LYS A 490 -42.46 -17.24 -3.31
N LEU A 491 -42.81 -17.98 -2.25
CA LEU A 491 -43.53 -19.23 -2.36
C LEU A 491 -44.94 -19.01 -2.90
N ASP A 492 -45.64 -17.98 -2.42
CA ASP A 492 -46.98 -17.58 -2.89
C ASP A 492 -46.95 -17.17 -4.38
N ASP A 493 -45.99 -16.31 -4.77
CA ASP A 493 -45.76 -15.91 -6.17
C ASP A 493 -45.43 -17.13 -7.06
N SER A 494 -44.62 -18.07 -6.54
CA SER A 494 -44.24 -19.30 -7.24
C SER A 494 -45.41 -20.26 -7.38
N GLU A 495 -46.29 -20.35 -6.39
CA GLU A 495 -47.52 -21.14 -6.47
C GLU A 495 -48.46 -20.58 -7.54
N TYR A 496 -48.62 -19.25 -7.61
CA TYR A 496 -49.37 -18.59 -8.69
C TYR A 496 -48.79 -18.88 -10.08
N LEU A 497 -47.47 -18.69 -10.27
CA LEU A 497 -46.77 -18.99 -11.53
C LEU A 497 -46.89 -20.46 -11.92
N SER A 498 -46.75 -21.38 -10.96
CA SER A 498 -46.88 -22.81 -11.20
C SER A 498 -48.30 -23.21 -11.62
N ASN A 499 -49.33 -22.59 -11.03
CA ASN A 499 -50.73 -22.82 -11.35
C ASN A 499 -51.08 -22.25 -12.73
N ALA A 500 -50.65 -21.01 -13.03
CA ALA A 500 -50.83 -20.38 -14.33
C ALA A 500 -50.16 -21.19 -15.46
N THR A 501 -48.95 -21.69 -15.22
CA THR A 501 -48.23 -22.57 -16.18
C THR A 501 -48.94 -23.91 -16.37
N ARG A 502 -49.59 -24.43 -15.33
CA ARG A 502 -50.37 -25.67 -15.37
C ARG A 502 -51.66 -25.52 -16.16
N GLU A 503 -52.36 -24.40 -16.04
CA GLU A 503 -53.59 -24.09 -16.80
C GLU A 503 -53.30 -23.86 -18.29
N TRP A 504 -52.17 -23.23 -18.61
CA TRP A 504 -51.77 -22.92 -19.98
C TRP A 504 -51.41 -24.17 -20.82
N ILE A 505 -51.15 -25.32 -20.18
CA ILE A 505 -50.79 -26.61 -20.82
C ILE A 505 -51.95 -27.63 -20.72
N GLN A 506 -53.21 -27.19 -20.71
CA GLN A 506 -54.34 -28.11 -20.99
C GLN A 506 -54.40 -28.41 -22.49
N TYR A 507 -54.04 -29.64 -22.87
CA TYR A 507 -54.19 -30.11 -24.25
C TYR A 507 -55.68 -30.34 -24.57
N THR A 508 -56.26 -29.46 -25.39
CA THR A 508 -57.52 -29.73 -26.09
C THR A 508 -57.26 -30.56 -27.36
N PRO A 509 -58.23 -31.37 -27.83
CA PRO A 509 -58.06 -32.22 -29.01
C PRO A 509 -57.59 -31.45 -30.27
N ASP A 510 -57.98 -30.19 -30.42
CA ASP A 510 -57.58 -29.31 -31.53
C ASP A 510 -56.10 -28.88 -31.49
N ASN A 511 -55.46 -28.90 -30.31
CA ASN A 511 -54.06 -28.48 -30.13
C ASN A 511 -53.05 -29.62 -30.40
N ILE A 512 -53.52 -30.86 -30.54
CA ILE A 512 -52.65 -32.04 -30.77
C ILE A 512 -52.11 -32.06 -32.21
N SER A 513 -52.86 -31.54 -33.17
CA SER A 513 -52.46 -31.48 -34.59
C SER A 513 -51.43 -30.39 -34.89
N GLN A 514 -51.37 -29.31 -34.09
CA GLN A 514 -50.34 -28.25 -34.20
C GLN A 514 -49.07 -28.51 -33.37
N ALA A 515 -49.08 -29.48 -32.45
CA ALA A 515 -47.93 -29.82 -31.61
C ALA A 515 -46.75 -30.43 -32.40
N PHE A 516 -47.02 -31.06 -33.56
CA PHE A 516 -46.00 -31.70 -34.39
C PHE A 516 -45.13 -30.72 -35.19
N THR A 517 -45.56 -29.46 -35.38
CA THR A 517 -44.79 -28.43 -36.09
C THR A 517 -43.94 -27.52 -35.16
N ASN A 518 -44.21 -27.50 -33.84
CA ASN A 518 -43.59 -26.59 -32.85
C ASN A 518 -42.90 -27.31 -31.66
N ALA A 519 -42.32 -28.49 -31.89
CA ALA A 519 -41.75 -29.36 -30.84
C ALA A 519 -40.69 -28.69 -29.93
N ASP A 520 -39.94 -27.70 -30.42
CA ASP A 520 -38.93 -26.98 -29.62
C ASP A 520 -39.54 -25.94 -28.66
N GLN A 521 -40.67 -25.33 -29.04
CA GLN A 521 -41.36 -24.37 -28.18
C GLN A 521 -42.06 -25.10 -27.02
N THR A 522 -42.67 -26.27 -27.31
CA THR A 522 -43.27 -27.14 -26.29
C THR A 522 -42.23 -27.68 -25.30
N ARG A 523 -41.03 -28.05 -25.75
CA ARG A 523 -39.93 -28.48 -24.86
C ARG A 523 -39.44 -27.36 -23.95
N ARG A 524 -39.27 -26.13 -24.46
CA ARG A 524 -38.86 -24.98 -23.64
C ARG A 524 -39.88 -24.66 -22.54
N LEU A 525 -41.17 -24.69 -22.87
CA LEU A 525 -42.26 -24.44 -21.92
C LEU A 525 -42.36 -25.53 -20.85
N GLU A 526 -42.18 -26.80 -21.23
CA GLU A 526 -42.14 -27.92 -20.30
C GLU A 526 -40.91 -27.85 -19.37
N THR A 527 -39.74 -27.43 -19.88
CA THR A 527 -38.56 -27.18 -19.03
C THR A 527 -38.79 -26.02 -18.06
N GLN A 528 -39.40 -24.92 -18.50
CA GLN A 528 -39.78 -23.79 -17.63
C GLN A 528 -40.76 -24.23 -16.53
N ARG A 529 -41.73 -25.08 -16.87
CA ARG A 529 -42.66 -25.67 -15.88
C ARG A 529 -41.92 -26.51 -14.85
N ARG A 530 -40.99 -27.38 -15.26
CA ARG A 530 -40.18 -28.20 -14.33
C ARG A 530 -39.36 -27.34 -13.39
N HIS A 531 -38.67 -26.33 -13.90
CA HIS A 531 -37.93 -25.38 -13.07
C HIS A 531 -38.84 -24.61 -12.11
N ALA A 532 -40.04 -24.22 -12.52
CA ALA A 532 -41.00 -23.55 -11.64
C ALA A 532 -41.47 -24.47 -10.49
N ILE A 533 -41.68 -25.77 -10.76
CA ILE A 533 -42.06 -26.77 -9.75
C ILE A 533 -40.88 -27.05 -8.80
N GLU A 534 -39.68 -27.24 -9.35
CA GLU A 534 -38.45 -27.47 -8.56
C GLU A 534 -38.17 -26.28 -7.63
N ASN A 535 -38.21 -25.05 -8.15
CA ASN A 535 -38.04 -23.84 -7.35
C ASN A 535 -39.09 -23.72 -6.24
N ARG A 536 -40.35 -24.08 -6.51
CA ARG A 536 -41.42 -24.10 -5.50
C ARG A 536 -41.12 -25.11 -4.40
N ASP A 537 -40.70 -26.32 -4.76
CA ASP A 537 -40.45 -27.39 -3.81
C ASP A 537 -39.20 -27.09 -2.94
N ASP A 538 -38.19 -26.44 -3.51
CA ASP A 538 -37.03 -25.94 -2.77
C ASP A 538 -37.40 -24.79 -1.82
N LEU A 539 -38.19 -23.82 -2.27
CA LEU A 539 -38.75 -22.77 -1.41
C LEU A 539 -39.56 -23.36 -0.25
N LYS A 540 -40.35 -24.43 -0.48
CA LYS A 540 -41.07 -25.14 0.60
C LYS A 540 -40.14 -25.74 1.64
N LYS A 541 -39.02 -26.35 1.22
CA LYS A 541 -38.03 -26.91 2.16
C LYS A 541 -37.41 -25.80 3.03
N GLU A 542 -37.01 -24.69 2.41
CA GLU A 542 -36.44 -23.54 3.11
C GLU A 542 -37.43 -22.94 4.11
N VAL A 543 -38.70 -22.79 3.72
CA VAL A 543 -39.80 -22.35 4.60
C VAL A 543 -39.98 -23.31 5.78
N HIS A 544 -39.93 -24.63 5.58
CA HIS A 544 -40.02 -25.61 6.69
C HIS A 544 -38.84 -25.52 7.66
N VAL A 545 -37.61 -25.29 7.15
CA VAL A 545 -36.43 -25.10 8.01
C VAL A 545 -36.60 -23.86 8.88
N LEU A 546 -37.08 -22.75 8.29
CA LEU A 546 -37.33 -21.51 9.01
C LEU A 546 -38.49 -21.65 10.02
N GLU A 547 -39.54 -22.40 9.70
CA GLU A 547 -40.64 -22.72 10.62
C GLU A 547 -40.15 -23.48 11.87
N MET A 548 -39.23 -24.43 11.68
CA MET A 548 -38.61 -25.18 12.77
C MET A 548 -37.73 -24.29 13.65
N GLN A 549 -36.90 -23.43 13.03
CA GLN A 549 -36.00 -22.52 13.73
C GLN A 549 -36.75 -21.45 14.54
N LEU A 550 -37.88 -20.96 14.02
CA LEU A 550 -38.73 -19.94 14.65
C LEU A 550 -39.81 -20.53 15.57
N GLY A 551 -39.94 -21.86 15.67
CA GLY A 551 -40.97 -22.52 16.49
C GLY A 551 -42.41 -22.29 16.01
N ILE A 552 -42.60 -22.03 14.71
CA ILE A 552 -43.90 -21.70 14.12
C ILE A 552 -44.73 -22.97 13.93
N LYS A 553 -45.88 -23.06 14.60
CA LYS A 553 -46.79 -24.22 14.54
C LYS A 553 -47.75 -24.19 13.36
N THR A 554 -48.11 -22.98 12.90
CA THR A 554 -49.04 -22.76 11.80
C THR A 554 -48.43 -21.74 10.84
N ARG A 555 -48.33 -22.11 9.57
CA ARG A 555 -47.77 -21.25 8.52
C ARG A 555 -48.53 -19.94 8.41
N TRP A 556 -47.80 -18.83 8.26
CA TRP A 556 -48.40 -17.52 8.04
C TRP A 556 -48.96 -17.43 6.61
N ILE A 557 -50.18 -16.91 6.50
CA ILE A 557 -50.88 -16.71 5.23
C ILE A 557 -51.11 -15.22 4.97
N PRO A 558 -51.24 -14.77 3.71
CA PRO A 558 -51.62 -13.40 3.40
C PRO A 558 -52.86 -12.96 4.18
N GLY A 559 -52.76 -11.85 4.92
CA GLY A 559 -53.83 -11.32 5.78
C GLY A 559 -53.87 -11.84 7.23
N SER A 560 -53.00 -12.80 7.62
CA SER A 560 -52.81 -13.15 9.03
C SER A 560 -52.13 -12.02 9.82
N ALA A 561 -52.34 -11.97 11.15
CA ALA A 561 -51.79 -10.91 11.99
C ALA A 561 -50.24 -10.92 11.99
N GLU A 562 -49.64 -12.10 11.94
CA GLU A 562 -48.20 -12.34 11.87
C GLU A 562 -47.64 -11.93 10.50
N TRP A 563 -48.37 -12.20 9.42
CA TRP A 563 -48.02 -11.78 8.06
C TRP A 563 -48.00 -10.26 7.93
N GLU A 564 -49.08 -9.58 8.33
CA GLU A 564 -49.16 -8.12 8.20
C GLU A 564 -48.17 -7.41 9.13
N ARG A 565 -47.94 -7.92 10.34
CA ARG A 565 -46.90 -7.40 11.24
C ARG A 565 -45.51 -7.54 10.65
N THR A 566 -45.17 -8.70 10.09
CA THR A 566 -43.84 -8.92 9.52
C THR A 566 -43.65 -8.20 8.19
N LYS A 567 -44.71 -8.07 7.39
CA LYS A 567 -44.74 -7.21 6.21
C LYS A 567 -44.40 -5.77 6.57
N GLN A 568 -45.05 -5.24 7.61
CA GLN A 568 -44.76 -3.89 8.13
C GLN A 568 -43.31 -3.80 8.63
N LEU A 569 -42.82 -4.80 9.38
CA LEU A 569 -41.42 -4.85 9.83
C LEU A 569 -40.43 -4.85 8.65
N VAL A 570 -40.67 -5.65 7.60
CA VAL A 570 -39.81 -5.71 6.41
C VAL A 570 -39.82 -4.36 5.67
N SER A 571 -40.98 -3.74 5.49
CA SER A 571 -41.09 -2.42 4.87
C SER A 571 -40.39 -1.34 5.71
N THR A 572 -40.56 -1.35 7.03
CA THR A 572 -39.87 -0.44 7.95
C THR A 572 -38.35 -0.67 7.95
N ALA A 573 -37.88 -1.93 7.93
CA ALA A 573 -36.46 -2.24 7.85
C ALA A 573 -35.87 -1.82 6.50
N LYS A 574 -36.60 -2.02 5.40
CA LYS A 574 -36.20 -1.56 4.05
C LYS A 574 -36.07 -0.03 4.03
N PHE A 575 -37.03 0.69 4.62
CA PHE A 575 -36.97 2.14 4.77
C PHE A 575 -35.80 2.58 5.64
N GLN A 576 -35.60 1.97 6.82
CA GLN A 576 -34.50 2.31 7.72
C GLN A 576 -33.14 2.08 7.05
N ARG A 577 -32.94 0.96 6.37
CA ARG A 577 -31.68 0.70 5.64
C ARG A 577 -31.45 1.69 4.50
N ALA A 578 -32.52 2.10 3.81
CA ALA A 578 -32.42 3.12 2.76
C ALA A 578 -32.08 4.49 3.36
N LEU A 579 -32.68 4.84 4.51
CA LEU A 579 -32.40 6.04 5.28
C LEU A 579 -30.95 6.05 5.82
N ASP A 580 -30.51 5.00 6.52
CA ASP A 580 -29.15 4.88 7.06
C ASP A 580 -28.09 4.98 5.94
N LYS A 581 -28.37 4.36 4.78
CA LYS A 581 -27.50 4.43 3.61
C LYS A 581 -27.44 5.85 3.03
N LEU A 582 -28.57 6.53 2.94
CA LEU A 582 -28.66 7.91 2.46
C LEU A 582 -27.94 8.86 3.42
N GLU A 583 -28.21 8.76 4.72
CA GLU A 583 -27.56 9.50 5.80
C GLU A 583 -26.03 9.32 5.74
N GLY A 584 -25.56 8.08 5.72
CA GLY A 584 -24.13 7.79 5.66
C GLY A 584 -23.43 8.38 4.43
N LEU A 585 -24.11 8.47 3.28
CA LEU A 585 -23.59 9.11 2.08
C LEU A 585 -23.59 10.64 2.18
N ILE A 586 -24.61 11.24 2.78
CA ILE A 586 -24.73 12.70 2.95
C ILE A 586 -23.74 13.20 4.00
N VAL A 587 -23.65 12.54 5.15
CA VAL A 587 -22.64 12.83 6.19
C VAL A 587 -21.25 12.79 5.58
N ALA A 588 -20.94 11.75 4.81
CA ALA A 588 -19.65 11.64 4.14
C ALA A 588 -19.43 12.79 3.13
N ARG A 589 -20.45 13.19 2.35
CA ARG A 589 -20.38 14.34 1.43
C ARG A 589 -20.13 15.66 2.18
N LEU A 590 -20.81 15.89 3.30
CA LEU A 590 -20.62 17.09 4.13
C LEU A 590 -19.18 17.19 4.64
N PHE A 591 -18.63 16.10 5.17
CA PHE A 591 -17.23 16.08 5.60
C PHE A 591 -16.23 16.33 4.46
N GLU A 592 -16.52 15.85 3.25
CA GLU A 592 -15.70 16.18 2.07
C GLU A 592 -15.77 17.66 1.71
N LEU A 593 -16.96 18.26 1.72
CA LEU A 593 -17.15 19.68 1.45
C LEU A 593 -16.47 20.57 2.50
N THR A 594 -16.60 20.24 3.78
CA THR A 594 -15.89 20.95 4.87
C THR A 594 -14.38 20.90 4.66
N LYS A 595 -13.84 19.74 4.27
CA LYS A 595 -12.39 19.59 3.99
C LYS A 595 -11.94 20.29 2.70
N LEU A 596 -12.79 20.39 1.69
CA LEU A 596 -12.51 21.16 0.46
C LEU A 596 -12.32 22.66 0.75
N ASN A 597 -13.07 23.16 1.75
CA ASN A 597 -12.99 24.54 2.23
C ASN A 597 -11.86 24.80 3.25
N MET A 598 -11.11 23.77 3.69
CA MET A 598 -9.94 23.97 4.57
C MET A 598 -8.79 24.61 3.79
N SER A 599 -8.25 25.72 4.32
CA SER A 599 -7.06 26.37 3.77
C SER A 599 -5.84 25.44 3.87
N ARG A 600 -4.93 25.53 2.88
CA ARG A 600 -3.72 24.68 2.68
C ARG A 600 -3.93 23.24 2.16
N THR A 601 -5.11 22.87 1.64
CA THR A 601 -5.28 21.63 0.87
C THR A 601 -4.56 21.67 -0.48
N GLY A 602 -3.57 20.78 -0.69
CA GLY A 602 -2.78 20.69 -1.92
C GLY A 602 -3.61 20.33 -3.17
N TYR A 603 -3.13 20.74 -4.36
CA TYR A 603 -3.89 20.63 -5.63
C TYR A 603 -4.35 19.20 -5.97
N LYS A 604 -3.48 18.18 -5.77
CA LYS A 604 -3.86 16.78 -5.99
C LYS A 604 -4.97 16.31 -5.05
N LEU A 605 -4.91 16.69 -3.77
CA LEU A 605 -5.95 16.37 -2.80
C LEU A 605 -7.29 17.01 -3.21
N ARG A 606 -7.28 18.27 -3.65
CA ARG A 606 -8.51 18.91 -4.18
C ARG A 606 -9.09 18.16 -5.37
N LYS A 607 -8.25 17.66 -6.28
CA LYS A 607 -8.70 16.86 -7.43
C LYS A 607 -9.30 15.51 -7.01
N HIS A 608 -8.70 14.84 -6.03
CA HIS A 608 -9.23 13.60 -5.46
C HIS A 608 -10.56 13.83 -4.73
N ILE A 609 -10.64 14.86 -3.88
CA ILE A 609 -11.88 15.22 -3.19
C ILE A 609 -12.97 15.59 -4.23
N ALA A 610 -12.64 16.34 -5.28
CA ALA A 610 -13.59 16.67 -6.34
C ALA A 610 -14.10 15.42 -7.08
N GLN A 611 -13.22 14.45 -7.37
CA GLN A 611 -13.62 13.19 -7.98
C GLN A 611 -14.48 12.33 -7.04
N ALA A 612 -14.12 12.28 -5.75
CA ALA A 612 -14.90 11.59 -4.73
C ALA A 612 -16.29 12.20 -4.57
N LEU A 613 -16.40 13.53 -4.55
CA LEU A 613 -17.67 14.26 -4.56
C LEU A 613 -18.52 13.92 -5.79
N LYS A 614 -17.91 13.84 -6.98
CA LYS A 614 -18.63 13.48 -8.21
C LYS A 614 -19.21 12.07 -8.14
N THR A 615 -18.40 11.09 -7.75
CA THR A 615 -18.85 9.69 -7.59
C THR A 615 -19.92 9.59 -6.51
N ARG A 616 -19.76 10.34 -5.41
CA ARG A 616 -20.70 10.34 -4.28
C ARG A 616 -22.02 10.99 -4.63
N SER A 617 -22.04 12.06 -5.43
CA SER A 617 -23.29 12.64 -5.93
C SER A 617 -24.14 11.60 -6.66
N GLN A 618 -23.54 10.77 -7.51
CA GLN A 618 -24.26 9.70 -8.19
C GLN A 618 -24.82 8.66 -7.21
N ALA A 619 -24.01 8.26 -6.20
CA ALA A 619 -24.45 7.31 -5.18
C ALA A 619 -25.58 7.87 -4.32
N ILE A 620 -25.56 9.17 -3.99
CA ILE A 620 -26.64 9.84 -3.26
C ILE A 620 -27.89 9.86 -4.12
N CYS A 621 -27.83 10.18 -5.43
CA CYS A 621 -29.01 10.09 -6.30
C CYS A 621 -29.67 8.71 -6.23
N THR A 622 -28.90 7.64 -6.34
CA THR A 622 -29.42 6.27 -6.23
C THR A 622 -30.00 5.96 -4.85
N ALA A 623 -29.36 6.47 -3.78
CA ALA A 623 -29.85 6.30 -2.42
C ALA A 623 -31.15 7.09 -2.16
N VAL A 624 -31.30 8.29 -2.72
CA VAL A 624 -32.54 9.08 -2.68
C VAL A 624 -33.67 8.34 -3.39
N THR A 625 -33.42 7.75 -4.57
CA THR A 625 -34.43 6.91 -5.24
C THR A 625 -34.84 5.73 -4.36
N SER A 626 -33.87 5.00 -3.81
CA SER A 626 -34.15 3.86 -2.93
C SER A 626 -34.90 4.25 -1.66
N TYR A 627 -34.58 5.42 -1.10
CA TYR A 627 -35.29 6.01 0.04
C TYR A 627 -36.73 6.36 -0.33
N ASN A 628 -36.94 7.07 -1.45
CA ASN A 628 -38.29 7.48 -1.89
C ASN A 628 -39.18 6.29 -2.22
N ASP A 629 -38.65 5.24 -2.85
CA ASP A 629 -39.38 4.00 -3.11
C ASP A 629 -39.86 3.36 -1.81
N ALA A 630 -38.98 3.25 -0.81
CA ALA A 630 -39.32 2.70 0.51
C ALA A 630 -40.22 3.65 1.34
N ALA A 631 -40.06 4.96 1.19
CA ALA A 631 -40.88 5.97 1.87
C ALA A 631 -42.32 5.97 1.34
N SER A 632 -42.49 5.85 0.02
CA SER A 632 -43.79 5.76 -0.65
C SER A 632 -44.58 4.55 -0.16
N GLU A 633 -43.93 3.38 0.00
CA GLU A 633 -44.54 2.16 0.55
C GLU A 633 -45.07 2.33 2.00
N LEU A 634 -44.52 3.28 2.76
CA LEU A 634 -44.88 3.54 4.16
C LEU A 634 -45.67 4.85 4.36
N GLY A 635 -46.02 5.58 3.29
CA GLY A 635 -46.67 6.89 3.37
C GLY A 635 -45.81 7.96 4.05
N ARG A 636 -44.48 7.85 3.95
CA ARG A 636 -43.51 8.80 4.51
C ARG A 636 -43.14 9.90 3.50
N PRO A 637 -42.64 11.07 3.96
CA PRO A 637 -42.21 12.15 3.08
C PRO A 637 -41.08 11.70 2.14
N GLN A 638 -41.18 12.10 0.87
CA GLN A 638 -40.16 11.87 -0.15
C GLN A 638 -39.21 13.07 -0.22
N LEU A 639 -37.95 12.81 -0.59
CA LEU A 639 -36.91 13.81 -0.73
C LEU A 639 -36.61 14.08 -2.19
N THR A 640 -36.44 15.35 -2.52
CA THR A 640 -35.89 15.78 -3.81
C THR A 640 -34.36 15.85 -3.75
N TRP A 641 -33.74 15.78 -4.92
CA TRP A 641 -32.30 15.97 -5.03
C TRP A 641 -31.83 17.36 -4.56
N GLU A 642 -32.66 18.38 -4.79
CA GLU A 642 -32.37 19.77 -4.43
C GLU A 642 -32.36 19.95 -2.91
N GLU A 643 -33.37 19.42 -2.21
CA GLU A 643 -33.40 19.39 -0.73
C GLU A 643 -32.18 18.69 -0.13
N VAL A 644 -31.72 17.60 -0.76
CA VAL A 644 -30.54 16.84 -0.33
C VAL A 644 -29.23 17.60 -0.57
N LEU A 645 -29.17 18.43 -1.60
CA LEU A 645 -28.00 19.25 -1.92
C LEU A 645 -27.90 20.49 -1.04
N ASP A 646 -29.03 21.06 -0.65
CA ASP A 646 -29.16 22.26 0.19
C ASP A 646 -28.87 22.00 1.66
N TYR A 647 -28.79 20.73 2.08
CA TYR A 647 -28.29 20.39 3.41
C TYR A 647 -26.83 20.83 3.57
N THR A 648 -26.61 21.81 4.43
CA THR A 648 -25.30 22.41 4.71
C THR A 648 -24.75 22.00 6.08
N PHE A 649 -25.64 21.63 7.01
CA PHE A 649 -25.30 21.16 8.34
C PHE A 649 -26.04 19.86 8.67
N LEU A 650 -25.47 19.04 9.57
CA LEU A 650 -26.15 17.85 10.12
C LEU A 650 -27.50 18.19 10.76
N SER A 651 -27.64 19.41 11.28
CA SER A 651 -28.89 19.94 11.86
C SER A 651 -30.01 20.16 10.86
N ASP A 652 -29.69 20.30 9.56
CA ASP A 652 -30.70 20.50 8.51
C ASP A 652 -31.41 19.17 8.16
N PHE A 653 -30.90 18.04 8.68
CA PHE A 653 -31.45 16.70 8.53
C PHE A 653 -32.48 16.40 9.63
N GLU A 654 -33.61 17.13 9.65
CA GLU A 654 -34.74 16.86 10.59
C GLU A 654 -35.29 15.43 10.49
N LEU A 655 -34.98 14.74 9.39
CA LEU A 655 -35.33 13.35 9.12
C LEU A 655 -34.66 12.32 10.07
N LEU A 656 -33.63 12.73 10.83
CA LEU A 656 -33.02 11.91 11.90
C LEU A 656 -33.93 11.72 13.12
N ARG A 657 -35.01 12.48 13.28
CA ARG A 657 -35.96 12.25 14.38
C ARG A 657 -36.71 10.92 14.27
N ASP A 658 -36.82 10.37 13.06
CA ASP A 658 -37.57 9.14 12.79
C ASP A 658 -36.69 7.87 12.74
N ALA A 659 -35.36 8.00 12.85
CA ALA A 659 -34.46 6.85 12.93
C ALA A 659 -34.44 6.27 14.35
N ARG A 660 -35.07 5.10 14.52
CA ARG A 660 -35.10 4.24 15.72
C ARG A 660 -35.04 4.97 17.09
N ARG A 661 -36.21 5.42 17.54
CA ARG A 661 -36.55 5.81 18.93
C ARG A 661 -35.63 6.87 19.58
N ASP A 662 -36.13 8.11 19.52
CA ASP A 662 -36.24 9.04 20.66
C ASP A 662 -35.50 8.61 21.95
N ILE A 663 -34.28 9.10 22.14
CA ILE A 663 -33.58 9.08 23.45
C ILE A 663 -33.72 10.45 24.12
N SER A 664 -34.95 10.97 24.13
CA SER A 664 -35.37 12.03 25.05
C SER A 664 -36.79 11.79 25.55
N GLN A 665 -36.94 10.71 26.34
CA GLN A 665 -37.83 10.71 27.50
C GLN A 665 -37.04 10.30 28.74
#